data_AF-A0A520KG49-F1
#
_entry.id   AF-A0A520KG49-F1
#
_cell.length_a   1.000
_cell.length_b   1.000
_cell.length_c   1.000
_cell.angle_alpha   90.00
_cell.angle_beta   90.00
_cell.angle_gamma   90.00
#
_symmetry.space_group_name_H-M   'P 1'
#
loop_
_entity.id
_entity.type
_entity.pdbx_description
1 polymer ?
#
loop_
_entity_poly.entity_id
_entity_poly.type
_entity_poly.pdbx_seq_one_letter_code
_entity_poly.pdbx_strand_id
1 'polypeptide(L)'
;MNGYMGKILRVDLSSKEISIEELNMDIAYQFIGGRGYGAKVLFDELPVGIDPLGPKNKLIFMTGPLTGTPAPTSGRYSVSTKSPLTGTIFDANGGGYFGVELKRAGFDGIIIEGVSDTPVFLSVINGKAELNDATNIWGLDVFETEARLKQIIGEPYARVACIGPAGERLVKIAAIMNDKHRTAARGGVGAVMGSKKLKAIIVKGSAEIPIANRYAFMKEVKRCINVIKGHPVTGDGLGRYGTAILIHIINKAGILPVRNYKSGFFEEAEKVSGEYMAKTILKGKKGCFACPIMCGRITNVKLPNGNILETEGPEYETIWAFGPNCGISDIEAIAIANDMCNKYGIDTISMGQVIAFLMACYENGKIDAKNIGFEPKFGDIESLYKLIKMTAFREGIGNILAEGVKRASEIFNAEDYAFHVKGLELPAYDPRGAKGMALAYATSNRGGCHLRAFMVAPEILSIPRYLNPNSYENKALLTKIMQDVFAVLDSLILCKYSTLALFSTLNFEPDFYARLLTTATGFYVDREEFYKIGERIYNLERLFNVREGFSRKDDTLPKRLLTEPLPDGPAKGEIINLDRLLNEYYAIRGWDYNGVPTDKKVLELGLTPLYDGPKIQVAIDERYMKDALPIAEAAYRGGADIIEAGTPLIKSEGLRVIKEFRKLCPNATIVADLKTFDTGWLETELAAENGADIVTVMGATDDYTIKDAVGAARKYGLKVMVDLMNLKDPISRAIEVEKLGVDIVCLHVGISAQIREREVDQKIAMVESLVKSVNIPVAVAGGIKLEVVPLLVKAGAKIIIVGGAITKSANPEEATRRFVTTVRKLWNEYKQKLTSSSPKG
;
A
#
# COMPACT_ATOMS: atom_id res chain seq x y z
N MET A 1 -27.23 -10.52 9.81
CA MET A 1 -25.90 -9.94 9.55
C MET A 1 -25.17 -9.88 10.89
N ASN A 2 -24.23 -10.81 11.15
CA ASN A 2 -23.55 -10.92 12.44
C ASN A 2 -22.14 -10.34 12.36
N GLY A 3 -21.62 -9.84 13.48
CA GLY A 3 -20.36 -9.11 13.55
C GLY A 3 -20.47 -7.66 13.06
N TYR A 4 -21.44 -7.33 12.22
CA TYR A 4 -21.67 -5.98 11.68
C TYR A 4 -22.95 -5.37 12.25
N MET A 5 -23.01 -4.03 12.25
CA MET A 5 -24.26 -3.30 12.54
C MET A 5 -25.13 -3.15 11.29
N GLY A 6 -24.54 -3.26 10.10
CA GLY A 6 -25.20 -3.19 8.80
C GLY A 6 -25.43 -1.78 8.27
N LYS A 7 -24.77 -0.76 8.86
CA LYS A 7 -25.03 0.66 8.55
C LYS A 7 -23.74 1.46 8.44
N ILE A 8 -23.69 2.33 7.44
CA ILE A 8 -22.66 3.37 7.28
C ILE A 8 -23.35 4.72 7.35
N LEU A 9 -22.75 5.66 8.09
CA LEU A 9 -23.18 7.05 8.09
C LEU A 9 -22.43 7.81 6.99
N ARG A 10 -23.13 8.43 6.04
CA ARG A 10 -22.52 9.34 5.05
C ARG A 10 -22.87 10.77 5.40
N VAL A 11 -21.85 11.64 5.38
CA VAL A 11 -21.98 13.04 5.76
C VAL A 11 -21.31 13.91 4.70
N ASP A 12 -22.12 14.69 3.99
CA ASP A 12 -21.63 15.75 3.12
C ASP A 12 -21.63 17.07 3.89
N LEU A 13 -20.43 17.58 4.18
CA LEU A 13 -20.26 18.81 4.96
C LEU A 13 -20.61 20.08 4.18
N SER A 14 -20.65 20.02 2.85
CA SER A 14 -21.02 21.16 2.00
C SER A 14 -22.53 21.34 1.95
N SER A 15 -23.29 20.26 1.77
CA SER A 15 -24.77 20.32 1.83
C SER A 15 -25.32 20.24 3.26
N LYS A 16 -24.48 19.82 4.23
CA LYS A 16 -24.86 19.45 5.61
C LYS A 16 -25.83 18.27 5.67
N GLU A 17 -25.90 17.48 4.60
CA GLU A 17 -26.72 16.28 4.54
C GLU A 17 -26.06 15.15 5.33
N ILE A 18 -26.88 14.45 6.13
CA ILE A 18 -26.49 13.26 6.87
C ILE A 18 -27.44 12.14 6.45
N SER A 19 -26.91 11.10 5.83
CA SER A 19 -27.68 9.95 5.38
C SER A 19 -27.12 8.65 5.97
N ILE A 20 -27.99 7.64 6.08
CA ILE A 20 -27.63 6.30 6.55
C ILE A 20 -27.74 5.37 5.35
N GLU A 21 -26.62 4.75 4.99
CA GLU A 21 -26.53 3.74 3.94
C GLU A 21 -26.48 2.35 4.56
N GLU A 22 -27.08 1.37 3.88
CA GLU A 22 -26.85 -0.03 4.23
C GLU A 22 -25.39 -0.40 3.93
N LEU A 23 -24.77 -1.17 4.82
CA LEU A 23 -23.45 -1.72 4.58
C LEU A 23 -23.50 -2.65 3.37
N ASN A 24 -22.68 -2.39 2.35
CA ASN A 24 -22.59 -3.26 1.19
C ASN A 24 -21.91 -4.58 1.60
N MET A 25 -22.71 -5.65 1.65
CA MET A 25 -22.22 -6.95 2.09
C MET A 25 -21.25 -7.61 1.12
N ASP A 26 -21.37 -7.39 -0.18
CA ASP A 26 -20.43 -7.95 -1.15
C ASP A 26 -19.02 -7.37 -0.97
N ILE A 27 -18.94 -6.07 -0.65
CA ILE A 27 -17.67 -5.44 -0.26
C ILE A 27 -17.20 -6.02 1.09
N ALA A 28 -18.08 -6.15 2.09
CA ALA A 28 -17.72 -6.72 3.37
C ALA A 28 -17.23 -8.19 3.26
N TYR A 29 -17.79 -9.00 2.37
CA TYR A 29 -17.32 -10.37 2.11
C TYR A 29 -15.90 -10.38 1.53
N GLN A 30 -15.63 -9.49 0.57
CA GLN A 30 -14.36 -9.49 -0.16
C GLN A 30 -13.24 -8.71 0.54
N PHE A 31 -13.59 -7.72 1.37
CA PHE A 31 -12.68 -6.73 1.97
C PHE A 31 -12.86 -6.56 3.49
N ILE A 32 -13.79 -7.29 4.11
CA ILE A 32 -14.06 -7.38 5.56
C ILE A 32 -14.60 -6.10 6.19
N GLY A 33 -13.83 -5.02 6.21
CA GLY A 33 -14.11 -3.82 7.01
C GLY A 33 -12.88 -2.93 7.09
N GLY A 34 -12.86 -1.99 8.03
CA GLY A 34 -11.66 -1.23 8.36
C GLY A 34 -10.91 -0.68 7.14
N ARG A 35 -9.61 -1.01 7.06
CA ARG A 35 -8.73 -0.67 5.92
C ARG A 35 -9.26 -1.16 4.57
N GLY A 36 -9.66 -2.43 4.46
CA GLY A 36 -10.07 -3.02 3.20
C GLY A 36 -11.33 -2.38 2.62
N TYR A 37 -12.37 -2.21 3.43
CA TYR A 37 -13.60 -1.54 2.99
C TYR A 37 -13.33 -0.06 2.65
N GLY A 38 -12.58 0.64 3.51
CA GLY A 38 -12.16 2.02 3.24
C GLY A 38 -11.39 2.16 1.92
N ALA A 39 -10.48 1.23 1.62
CA ALA A 39 -9.74 1.23 0.38
C ALA A 39 -10.63 1.00 -0.85
N LYS A 40 -11.63 0.11 -0.76
CA LYS A 40 -12.59 -0.12 -1.85
C LYS A 40 -13.43 1.12 -2.15
N VAL A 41 -13.97 1.76 -1.12
CA VAL A 41 -14.73 3.01 -1.28
C VAL A 41 -13.87 4.10 -1.92
N LEU A 42 -12.62 4.28 -1.47
CA LEU A 42 -11.73 5.27 -2.08
C LEU A 42 -11.39 4.96 -3.55
N PHE A 43 -11.16 3.69 -3.87
CA PHE A 43 -10.85 3.29 -5.25
C PHE A 43 -12.02 3.52 -6.19
N ASP A 44 -13.23 3.20 -5.75
CA ASP A 44 -14.44 3.31 -6.56
C ASP A 44 -14.92 4.76 -6.70
N GLU A 45 -14.92 5.52 -5.60
CA GLU A 45 -15.62 6.81 -5.54
C GLU A 45 -14.69 8.01 -5.78
N LEU A 46 -13.37 7.90 -5.61
CA LEU A 46 -12.47 9.03 -5.86
C LEU A 46 -12.06 9.13 -7.33
N PRO A 47 -12.31 10.28 -7.98
CA PRO A 47 -11.72 10.58 -9.28
C PRO A 47 -10.19 10.57 -9.23
N VAL A 48 -9.57 10.25 -10.36
CA VAL A 48 -8.10 10.28 -10.51
C VAL A 48 -7.57 11.70 -10.31
N GLY A 49 -6.45 11.83 -9.59
CA GLY A 49 -5.72 13.09 -9.53
C GLY A 49 -6.37 14.20 -8.68
N ILE A 50 -7.38 13.88 -7.87
CA ILE A 50 -7.97 14.85 -6.93
C ILE A 50 -6.93 15.42 -5.95
N ASP A 51 -7.11 16.67 -5.56
CA ASP A 51 -6.37 17.30 -4.47
C ASP A 51 -6.71 16.61 -3.13
N PRO A 52 -5.72 16.05 -2.39
CA PRO A 52 -5.96 15.45 -1.09
C PRO A 52 -6.52 16.39 -0.02
N LEU A 53 -6.35 17.72 -0.13
CA LEU A 53 -6.96 18.70 0.78
C LEU A 53 -8.23 19.35 0.20
N GLY A 54 -8.66 18.89 -0.97
CA GLY A 54 -9.85 19.39 -1.65
C GLY A 54 -11.16 18.74 -1.19
N PRO A 55 -12.31 19.32 -1.58
CA PRO A 55 -13.64 18.84 -1.16
C PRO A 55 -13.98 17.43 -1.65
N LYS A 56 -13.42 17.02 -2.81
CA LYS A 56 -13.66 15.70 -3.41
C LYS A 56 -12.98 14.56 -2.66
N ASN A 57 -11.96 14.84 -1.84
CA ASN A 57 -11.33 13.78 -1.05
C ASN A 57 -12.29 13.30 0.03
N LYS A 58 -12.19 12.03 0.41
CA LYS A 58 -13.04 11.40 1.42
C LYS A 58 -12.23 11.06 2.65
N LEU A 59 -12.81 11.30 3.82
CA LEU A 59 -12.24 10.89 5.11
C LEU A 59 -13.16 9.84 5.72
N ILE A 60 -12.67 8.60 5.79
CA ILE A 60 -13.50 7.43 6.07
C ILE A 60 -13.08 6.80 7.39
N PHE A 61 -13.94 6.83 8.39
CA PHE A 61 -13.74 6.14 9.67
C PHE A 61 -14.44 4.78 9.61
N MET A 62 -13.69 3.68 9.71
CA MET A 62 -14.27 2.33 9.67
C MET A 62 -13.88 1.51 10.89
N THR A 63 -14.84 0.73 11.35
CA THR A 63 -14.64 -0.38 12.29
C THR A 63 -14.55 -1.70 11.52
N GLY A 64 -14.29 -2.80 12.22
CA GLY A 64 -14.26 -4.14 11.66
C GLY A 64 -15.24 -5.06 12.40
N PRO A 65 -15.54 -6.26 11.87
CA PRO A 65 -16.54 -7.16 12.46
C PRO A 65 -16.22 -7.58 13.90
N LEU A 66 -14.95 -7.56 14.30
CA LEU A 66 -14.53 -7.91 15.66
C LEU A 66 -14.48 -6.72 16.61
N THR A 67 -14.48 -5.48 16.12
CA THR A 67 -14.42 -4.27 16.96
C THR A 67 -15.53 -4.30 18.02
N GLY A 68 -15.19 -3.99 19.27
CA GLY A 68 -16.15 -3.92 20.39
C GLY A 68 -16.67 -5.27 20.93
N THR A 69 -16.29 -6.38 20.31
CA THR A 69 -16.59 -7.74 20.81
C THR A 69 -15.59 -8.18 21.88
N PRO A 70 -15.86 -9.27 22.63
CA PRO A 70 -14.89 -9.86 23.56
C PRO A 70 -13.58 -10.40 22.95
N ALA A 71 -13.42 -10.40 21.61
CA ALA A 71 -12.15 -10.80 20.99
C ALA A 71 -10.97 -9.97 21.55
N PRO A 72 -9.83 -10.59 21.85
CA PRO A 72 -8.72 -9.87 22.45
C PRO A 72 -8.23 -8.78 21.48
N THR A 73 -7.98 -7.60 22.04
CA THR A 73 -7.41 -6.44 21.31
C THR A 73 -8.32 -5.81 20.25
N SER A 74 -9.64 -6.00 20.35
CA SER A 74 -10.68 -5.49 19.44
C SER A 74 -11.06 -4.00 19.64
N GLY A 75 -10.20 -3.20 20.26
CA GLY A 75 -10.47 -1.82 20.64
C GLY A 75 -10.02 -0.77 19.63
N ARG A 76 -10.02 -1.07 18.33
CA ARG A 76 -9.38 -0.22 17.31
C ARG A 76 -10.40 0.35 16.31
N TYR A 77 -9.93 1.23 15.43
CA TYR A 77 -10.60 1.71 14.22
C TYR A 77 -9.56 2.14 13.17
N SER A 78 -9.98 2.32 11.92
CA SER A 78 -9.14 2.82 10.83
C SER A 78 -9.73 4.11 10.26
N VAL A 79 -8.85 5.00 9.79
CA VAL A 79 -9.17 6.23 9.07
C VAL A 79 -8.50 6.17 7.71
N SER A 80 -9.29 6.10 6.64
CA SER A 80 -8.81 6.00 5.25
C SER A 80 -9.05 7.29 4.46
N THR A 81 -8.09 7.66 3.62
CA THR A 81 -8.14 8.85 2.74
C THR A 81 -7.06 8.76 1.66
N LYS A 82 -7.12 9.61 0.62
CA LYS A 82 -5.90 9.99 -0.12
C LYS A 82 -5.03 10.89 0.78
N SER A 83 -3.76 10.57 0.93
CA SER A 83 -2.87 11.31 1.84
C SER A 83 -2.39 12.63 1.24
N PRO A 84 -2.44 13.76 1.98
CA PRO A 84 -1.80 15.01 1.55
C PRO A 84 -0.28 14.99 1.68
N LEU A 85 0.27 14.12 2.53
CA LEU A 85 1.72 13.97 2.69
C LEU A 85 2.30 13.20 1.51
N THR A 86 1.75 12.02 1.21
CA THR A 86 2.35 11.09 0.25
C THR A 86 1.71 11.14 -1.13
N GLY A 87 0.41 11.47 -1.23
CA GLY A 87 -0.39 11.31 -2.45
C GLY A 87 -0.88 9.88 -2.70
N THR A 88 -0.49 8.92 -1.87
CA THR A 88 -0.92 7.51 -1.97
C THR A 88 -2.32 7.31 -1.38
N ILE A 89 -2.91 6.13 -1.62
CA ILE A 89 -3.92 5.60 -0.71
C ILE A 89 -3.31 5.48 0.68
N PHE A 90 -4.10 5.79 1.70
CA PHE A 90 -3.62 5.78 3.07
C PHE A 90 -4.71 5.30 4.01
N ASP A 91 -4.29 4.55 5.03
CA ASP A 91 -5.08 4.38 6.23
C ASP A 91 -4.20 4.53 7.47
N ALA A 92 -4.79 5.08 8.53
CA ALA A 92 -4.19 5.22 9.84
C ALA A 92 -5.07 4.52 10.88
N ASN A 93 -4.45 3.72 11.75
CA ASN A 93 -5.18 2.90 12.72
C ASN A 93 -5.08 3.51 14.13
N GLY A 94 -6.22 3.76 14.76
CA GLY A 94 -6.32 4.26 16.14
C GLY A 94 -6.79 3.19 17.11
N GLY A 95 -6.24 3.19 18.33
CA GLY A 95 -6.66 2.31 19.43
C GLY A 95 -7.67 2.98 20.37
N GLY A 96 -7.73 2.52 21.62
CA GLY A 96 -8.56 3.11 22.67
C GLY A 96 -9.97 2.55 22.71
N TYR A 97 -10.95 3.44 22.73
CA TYR A 97 -12.38 3.13 22.92
C TYR A 97 -13.28 3.79 21.87
N PHE A 98 -12.78 4.74 21.05
CA PHE A 98 -13.57 5.43 20.02
C PHE A 98 -14.26 4.46 19.04
N GLY A 99 -13.51 3.55 18.41
CA GLY A 99 -14.08 2.59 17.46
C GLY A 99 -15.15 1.67 18.06
N VAL A 100 -15.03 1.36 19.36
CA VAL A 100 -16.00 0.54 20.08
C VAL A 100 -17.30 1.29 20.28
N GLU A 101 -17.24 2.54 20.72
CA GLU A 101 -18.42 3.37 20.93
C GLU A 101 -19.08 3.78 19.61
N LEU A 102 -18.31 3.98 18.53
CA LEU A 102 -18.86 4.15 17.18
C LEU A 102 -19.70 2.93 16.77
N LYS A 103 -19.15 1.73 16.95
CA LYS A 103 -19.87 0.51 16.59
C LYS A 103 -21.11 0.29 17.45
N ARG A 104 -21.01 0.53 18.76
CA ARG A 104 -22.15 0.48 19.68
C ARG A 104 -23.17 1.59 19.45
N ALA A 105 -22.80 2.65 18.73
CA ALA A 105 -23.75 3.66 18.29
C ALA A 105 -24.58 3.18 17.09
N GLY A 106 -24.32 1.97 16.56
CA GLY A 106 -25.11 1.33 15.52
C GLY A 106 -24.54 1.44 14.11
N PHE A 107 -23.28 1.85 13.96
CA PHE A 107 -22.65 2.06 12.66
C PHE A 107 -21.34 1.30 12.52
N ASP A 108 -21.10 0.70 11.35
CA ASP A 108 -19.81 0.08 11.02
C ASP A 108 -18.78 1.12 10.57
N GLY A 109 -19.22 2.30 10.15
CA GLY A 109 -18.33 3.42 9.82
C GLY A 109 -19.04 4.72 9.46
N ILE A 110 -18.22 5.73 9.16
CA ILE A 110 -18.61 7.08 8.77
C ILE A 110 -17.79 7.50 7.55
N ILE A 111 -18.45 7.96 6.48
CA ILE A 111 -17.83 8.54 5.29
C ILE A 111 -18.09 10.04 5.29
N ILE A 112 -17.02 10.83 5.36
CA ILE A 112 -17.09 12.30 5.32
C ILE A 112 -16.63 12.81 3.95
N GLU A 113 -17.45 13.65 3.33
CA GLU A 113 -17.13 14.35 2.08
C GLU A 113 -17.51 15.85 2.14
N GLY A 114 -17.20 16.59 1.09
CA GLY A 114 -17.40 18.03 1.06
C GLY A 114 -16.50 18.79 2.06
N VAL A 115 -16.82 20.06 2.26
CA VAL A 115 -16.18 21.00 3.19
C VAL A 115 -17.26 21.90 3.78
N SER A 116 -17.22 22.13 5.09
CA SER A 116 -18.13 23.04 5.78
C SER A 116 -17.71 24.51 5.64
N ASP A 117 -18.68 25.43 5.64
CA ASP A 117 -18.43 26.88 5.62
C ASP A 117 -17.80 27.39 6.93
N THR A 118 -18.19 26.79 8.06
CA THR A 118 -17.66 27.09 9.40
C THR A 118 -17.10 25.83 10.06
N PRO A 119 -16.24 25.96 11.10
CA PRO A 119 -15.88 24.82 11.93
C PRO A 119 -17.09 24.08 12.47
N VAL A 120 -17.11 22.76 12.33
CA VAL A 120 -18.18 21.87 12.82
C VAL A 120 -17.63 20.66 13.56
N PHE A 121 -18.47 20.01 14.35
CA PHE A 121 -18.22 18.67 14.89
C PHE A 121 -19.44 17.77 14.68
N LEU A 122 -19.20 16.47 14.51
CA LEU A 122 -20.25 15.46 14.35
C LEU A 122 -20.49 14.74 15.67
N SER A 123 -21.74 14.71 16.16
CA SER A 123 -22.12 13.86 17.30
C SER A 123 -22.91 12.65 16.82
N VAL A 124 -22.52 11.45 17.24
CA VAL A 124 -23.22 10.19 16.96
C VAL A 124 -23.56 9.49 18.27
N ILE A 125 -24.79 9.68 18.74
CA ILE A 125 -25.26 9.22 20.05
C ILE A 125 -26.41 8.22 19.84
N ASN A 126 -26.18 6.95 20.20
CA ASN A 126 -27.19 5.87 20.16
C ASN A 126 -28.00 5.84 18.85
N GLY A 127 -27.33 5.88 17.70
CA GLY A 127 -27.97 5.79 16.37
C GLY A 127 -28.39 7.13 15.77
N LYS A 128 -28.35 8.24 16.51
CA LYS A 128 -28.66 9.59 16.01
C LYS A 128 -27.38 10.35 15.70
N ALA A 129 -27.31 10.94 14.51
CA ALA A 129 -26.18 11.75 14.06
C ALA A 129 -26.59 13.21 13.84
N GLU A 130 -25.79 14.16 14.32
CA GLU A 130 -26.03 15.60 14.19
C GLU A 130 -24.73 16.36 13.93
N LEU A 131 -24.76 17.32 13.00
CA LEU A 131 -23.68 18.29 12.78
C LEU A 131 -23.90 19.53 13.63
N ASN A 132 -22.89 19.89 14.40
CA ASN A 132 -22.93 20.98 15.39
C ASN A 132 -21.84 22.01 15.09
N ASP A 133 -22.05 23.26 15.50
CA ASP A 133 -21.03 24.31 15.43
C ASP A 133 -19.83 23.98 16.33
N ALA A 134 -18.62 24.16 15.79
CA ALA A 134 -17.36 24.00 16.51
C ALA A 134 -16.52 25.29 16.54
N THR A 135 -17.10 26.43 16.20
CA THR A 135 -16.39 27.72 16.12
C THR A 135 -15.74 28.08 17.46
N ASN A 136 -16.45 27.85 18.57
CA ASN A 136 -15.96 28.15 19.92
C ASN A 136 -14.90 27.16 20.46
N ILE A 137 -14.61 26.09 19.74
CA ILE A 137 -13.59 25.10 20.10
C ILE A 137 -12.48 24.98 19.05
N TRP A 138 -12.59 25.71 17.94
CA TRP A 138 -11.52 25.84 16.95
C TRP A 138 -10.34 26.61 17.57
N GLY A 139 -9.13 26.11 17.38
CA GLY A 139 -7.91 26.63 17.99
C GLY A 139 -7.52 25.96 19.32
N LEU A 140 -8.46 25.27 19.99
CA LEU A 140 -8.16 24.54 21.23
C LEU A 140 -7.29 23.31 20.95
N ASP A 141 -6.49 22.94 21.94
CA ASP A 141 -5.73 21.69 21.90
C ASP A 141 -6.66 20.45 22.00
N VAL A 142 -6.11 19.27 21.73
CA VAL A 142 -6.88 18.00 21.73
C VAL A 142 -7.51 17.72 23.09
N PHE A 143 -6.84 18.03 24.20
CA PHE A 143 -7.28 17.66 25.54
C PHE A 143 -8.42 18.57 25.99
N GLU A 144 -8.28 19.86 25.72
CA GLU A 144 -9.30 20.89 25.92
C GLU A 144 -10.52 20.62 25.04
N THR A 145 -10.31 20.28 23.77
CA THR A 145 -11.38 19.91 22.82
C THR A 145 -12.20 18.73 23.34
N GLU A 146 -11.54 17.64 23.74
CA GLU A 146 -12.25 16.45 24.25
C GLU A 146 -13.05 16.77 25.53
N ALA A 147 -12.47 17.54 26.46
CA ALA A 147 -13.15 17.94 27.69
C ALA A 147 -14.37 18.81 27.40
N ARG A 148 -14.22 19.81 26.52
CA ARG A 148 -15.27 20.76 26.16
C ARG A 148 -16.43 20.10 25.42
N LEU A 149 -16.15 19.19 24.49
CA LEU A 149 -17.18 18.47 23.75
C LEU A 149 -18.03 17.57 24.66
N LYS A 150 -17.42 16.88 25.62
CA LYS A 150 -18.17 16.09 26.61
C LYS A 150 -19.10 16.93 27.46
N GLN A 151 -18.68 18.15 27.80
CA GLN A 151 -19.54 19.11 28.52
C GLN A 151 -20.69 19.63 27.63
N ILE A 152 -20.41 19.99 26.37
CA ILE A 152 -21.42 20.48 25.42
C ILE A 152 -22.51 19.44 25.19
N ILE A 153 -22.11 18.18 24.97
CA ILE A 153 -23.06 17.09 24.70
C ILE A 153 -23.71 16.54 25.98
N GLY A 154 -23.12 16.79 27.15
CA GLY A 154 -23.62 16.25 28.42
C GLY A 154 -23.36 14.74 28.60
N GLU A 155 -22.45 14.16 27.82
CA GLU A 155 -22.11 12.73 27.81
C GLU A 155 -20.67 12.49 28.29
N PRO A 156 -20.43 12.35 29.61
CA PRO A 156 -19.06 12.26 30.16
C PRO A 156 -18.31 11.00 29.71
N TYR A 157 -19.03 9.95 29.32
CA TYR A 157 -18.45 8.68 28.88
C TYR A 157 -18.35 8.55 27.35
N ALA A 158 -18.78 9.57 26.59
CA ALA A 158 -18.58 9.60 25.15
C ALA A 158 -17.09 9.59 24.79
N ARG A 159 -16.79 9.18 23.56
CA ARG A 159 -15.43 9.11 23.02
C ARG A 159 -15.29 10.09 21.88
N VAL A 160 -14.17 10.79 21.87
CA VAL A 160 -13.91 11.86 20.90
C VAL A 160 -12.72 11.44 20.05
N ALA A 161 -12.86 11.57 18.73
CA ALA A 161 -11.75 11.64 17.79
C ALA A 161 -11.71 13.07 17.25
N CYS A 162 -10.59 13.77 17.42
CA CYS A 162 -10.47 15.19 17.08
C CYS A 162 -9.07 15.56 16.59
N ILE A 163 -9.00 16.74 15.98
CA ILE A 163 -7.73 17.36 15.58
C ILE A 163 -7.34 18.46 16.56
N GLY A 164 -6.03 18.66 16.73
CA GLY A 164 -5.49 19.84 17.38
C GLY A 164 -5.16 20.96 16.38
N PRO A 165 -4.49 22.02 16.86
CA PRO A 165 -4.01 23.15 16.05
C PRO A 165 -3.26 22.79 14.75
N ALA A 166 -2.54 21.66 14.73
CA ALA A 166 -1.81 21.23 13.55
C ALA A 166 -2.74 20.76 12.41
N GLY A 167 -3.83 20.06 12.75
CA GLY A 167 -4.83 19.64 11.77
C GLY A 167 -5.58 20.84 11.20
N GLU A 168 -5.97 21.79 12.05
CA GLU A 168 -6.65 23.04 11.65
C GLU A 168 -5.81 23.88 10.68
N ARG A 169 -4.48 23.86 10.85
CA ARG A 169 -3.52 24.55 9.99
C ARG A 169 -2.98 23.68 8.86
N LEU A 170 -3.59 22.53 8.60
CA LEU A 170 -3.25 21.66 7.47
C LEU A 170 -1.77 21.22 7.46
N VAL A 171 -1.16 21.02 8.63
CA VAL A 171 0.19 20.45 8.75
C VAL A 171 0.17 19.05 8.15
N LYS A 172 0.99 18.75 7.14
CA LYS A 172 0.90 17.48 6.39
C LYS A 172 1.22 16.23 7.22
N ILE A 173 1.80 16.41 8.40
CA ILE A 173 2.07 15.37 9.39
C ILE A 173 1.08 15.41 10.57
N ALA A 174 -0.07 16.08 10.42
CA ALA A 174 -1.11 16.14 11.44
C ALA A 174 -1.87 14.82 11.60
N ALA A 175 -2.17 14.51 12.85
CA ALA A 175 -2.84 13.30 13.31
C ALA A 175 -4.30 13.57 13.70
N ILE A 176 -5.09 12.50 13.77
CA ILE A 176 -6.37 12.48 14.49
C ILE A 176 -6.13 11.79 15.83
N MET A 177 -6.47 12.48 16.92
CA MET A 177 -6.27 12.02 18.28
C MET A 177 -7.60 11.56 18.89
N ASN A 178 -7.57 10.50 19.69
CA ASN A 178 -8.71 10.03 20.46
C ASN A 178 -8.31 9.57 21.86
N ASP A 179 -9.25 9.63 22.81
CA ASP A 179 -8.97 9.30 24.22
C ASP A 179 -7.72 10.02 24.74
N LYS A 180 -7.59 11.31 24.37
CA LYS A 180 -6.43 12.21 24.53
C LYS A 180 -5.12 11.76 23.84
N HIS A 181 -4.71 10.51 24.01
CA HIS A 181 -3.35 10.05 23.66
C HIS A 181 -3.29 8.97 22.59
N ARG A 182 -4.43 8.36 22.22
CA ARG A 182 -4.47 7.38 21.13
C ARG A 182 -4.57 8.13 19.81
N THR A 183 -4.02 7.54 18.75
CA THR A 183 -3.81 8.30 17.53
C THR A 183 -4.00 7.45 16.29
N ALA A 184 -4.70 8.01 15.31
CA ALA A 184 -4.56 7.69 13.90
C ALA A 184 -3.60 8.75 13.31
N ALA A 185 -2.29 8.46 13.39
CA ALA A 185 -1.26 9.50 13.29
C ALA A 185 -0.84 9.85 11.85
N ARG A 186 -0.31 8.86 11.14
CA ARG A 186 0.59 9.09 10.01
C ARG A 186 -0.15 9.50 8.74
N GLY A 187 0.56 10.14 7.83
CA GLY A 187 0.07 10.43 6.46
C GLY A 187 -0.81 11.67 6.34
N GLY A 188 -0.97 12.47 7.40
CA GLY A 188 -1.69 13.74 7.34
C GLY A 188 -3.21 13.60 7.36
N VAL A 189 -3.73 12.53 7.96
CA VAL A 189 -5.20 12.33 8.09
C VAL A 189 -5.85 13.46 8.90
N GLY A 190 -5.14 14.06 9.86
CA GLY A 190 -5.59 15.23 10.60
C GLY A 190 -5.68 16.50 9.75
N ALA A 191 -4.79 16.65 8.75
CA ALA A 191 -4.86 17.77 7.81
C ALA A 191 -6.07 17.63 6.87
N VAL A 192 -6.40 16.41 6.44
CA VAL A 192 -7.63 16.15 5.67
C VAL A 192 -8.85 16.52 6.49
N MET A 193 -8.91 16.09 7.76
CA MET A 193 -10.00 16.46 8.67
C MET A 193 -10.12 17.98 8.86
N GLY A 194 -9.00 18.68 9.03
CA GLY A 194 -8.96 20.14 9.13
C GLY A 194 -9.35 20.87 7.84
N SER A 195 -8.98 20.36 6.66
CA SER A 195 -9.35 20.94 5.36
C SER A 195 -10.86 20.94 5.12
N LYS A 196 -11.56 20.03 5.78
CA LYS A 196 -13.01 19.92 5.77
C LYS A 196 -13.71 20.79 6.82
N LYS A 197 -12.93 21.51 7.65
CA LYS A 197 -13.36 22.23 8.86
C LYS A 197 -14.11 21.36 9.86
N LEU A 198 -13.81 20.06 9.90
CA LEU A 198 -14.36 19.13 10.88
C LEU A 198 -13.40 19.07 12.09
N LYS A 199 -13.78 19.64 13.22
CA LYS A 199 -12.94 19.66 14.43
C LYS A 199 -12.91 18.30 15.13
N ALA A 200 -14.05 17.62 15.19
CA ALA A 200 -14.18 16.38 15.94
C ALA A 200 -15.35 15.50 15.49
N ILE A 201 -15.28 14.23 15.87
CA ILE A 201 -16.38 13.29 15.92
C ILE A 201 -16.49 12.81 17.38
N ILE A 202 -17.66 13.00 18.00
CA ILE A 202 -17.97 12.50 19.34
C ILE A 202 -19.01 11.39 19.25
N VAL A 203 -18.72 10.24 19.85
CA VAL A 203 -19.55 9.04 19.75
C VAL A 203 -19.90 8.47 21.12
N LYS A 204 -21.13 8.01 21.26
CA LYS A 204 -21.58 7.20 22.40
C LYS A 204 -22.57 6.15 21.92
N GLY A 205 -22.35 4.92 22.34
CA GLY A 205 -23.18 3.79 21.96
C GLY A 205 -23.54 2.88 23.13
N SER A 206 -24.59 2.09 22.94
CA SER A 206 -25.04 1.06 23.88
C SER A 206 -25.54 -0.22 23.19
N ALA A 207 -25.58 -0.24 21.85
CA ALA A 207 -26.04 -1.40 21.10
C ALA A 207 -25.13 -2.62 21.32
N GLU A 208 -25.76 -3.80 21.37
CA GLU A 208 -25.04 -5.07 21.38
C GLU A 208 -24.60 -5.41 19.95
N ILE A 209 -23.37 -5.91 19.81
CA ILE A 209 -22.83 -6.37 18.53
C ILE A 209 -23.26 -7.83 18.33
N PRO A 210 -24.03 -8.16 17.28
CA PRO A 210 -24.52 -9.51 17.06
C PRO A 210 -23.36 -10.47 16.77
N ILE A 211 -23.41 -11.70 17.28
CA ILE A 211 -22.38 -12.74 17.08
C ILE A 211 -23.05 -14.00 16.57
N ALA A 212 -22.58 -14.54 15.43
CA ALA A 212 -23.21 -15.66 14.74
C ALA A 212 -23.25 -16.94 15.57
N ASN A 213 -22.10 -17.34 16.14
CA ASN A 213 -22.02 -18.49 17.01
C ASN A 213 -21.29 -18.12 18.30
N ARG A 214 -22.05 -17.66 19.30
CA ARG A 214 -21.51 -17.15 20.57
C ARG A 214 -20.69 -18.20 21.32
N TYR A 215 -21.11 -19.47 21.34
CA TYR A 215 -20.40 -20.53 22.04
C TYR A 215 -19.02 -20.80 21.42
N ALA A 216 -18.99 -21.02 20.09
CA ALA A 216 -17.74 -21.25 19.36
C ALA A 216 -16.81 -20.03 19.42
N PHE A 217 -17.37 -18.83 19.26
CA PHE A 217 -16.62 -17.58 19.36
C PHE A 217 -15.95 -17.43 20.71
N MET A 218 -16.68 -17.60 21.82
CA MET A 218 -16.10 -17.48 23.17
C MET A 218 -15.05 -18.56 23.47
N LYS A 219 -15.16 -19.76 22.89
CA LYS A 219 -14.12 -20.80 22.98
C LYS A 219 -12.83 -20.34 22.30
N GLU A 220 -12.90 -19.78 21.10
CA GLU A 220 -11.72 -19.26 20.39
C GLU A 220 -11.14 -18.03 21.09
N VAL A 221 -11.97 -17.12 21.59
CA VAL A 221 -11.54 -15.96 22.41
C VAL A 221 -10.71 -16.42 23.61
N LYS A 222 -11.18 -17.42 24.37
CA LYS A 222 -10.42 -17.99 25.51
C LYS A 222 -9.08 -18.57 25.05
N ARG A 223 -9.07 -19.28 23.91
CA ARG A 223 -7.85 -19.85 23.31
C ARG A 223 -6.83 -18.77 22.99
N CYS A 224 -7.24 -17.71 22.30
CA CYS A 224 -6.38 -16.56 21.98
C CYS A 224 -5.84 -15.87 23.24
N ILE A 225 -6.70 -15.61 24.23
CA ILE A 225 -6.29 -14.95 25.49
C ILE A 225 -5.21 -15.78 26.20
N ASN A 226 -5.37 -17.10 26.27
CA ASN A 226 -4.39 -17.98 26.93
C ASN A 226 -3.03 -17.91 26.23
N VAL A 227 -2.98 -17.95 24.90
CA VAL A 227 -1.73 -17.84 24.14
C VAL A 227 -1.09 -16.46 24.34
N ILE A 228 -1.88 -15.38 24.22
CA ILE A 228 -1.37 -14.01 24.38
C ILE A 228 -0.82 -13.77 25.78
N LYS A 229 -1.50 -14.26 26.83
CA LYS A 229 -1.03 -14.12 28.22
C LYS A 229 0.16 -15.03 28.55
N GLY A 230 0.25 -16.21 27.92
CA GLY A 230 1.33 -17.17 28.15
C GLY A 230 2.63 -16.83 27.43
N HIS A 231 2.59 -15.95 26.42
CA HIS A 231 3.78 -15.62 25.62
C HIS A 231 4.65 -14.53 26.30
N PRO A 232 5.99 -14.68 26.37
CA PRO A 232 6.86 -13.76 27.13
C PRO A 232 6.75 -12.28 26.74
N VAL A 233 6.57 -11.99 25.44
CA VAL A 233 6.50 -10.60 24.97
C VAL A 233 5.16 -9.97 25.27
N THR A 234 4.06 -10.67 24.98
CA THR A 234 2.70 -10.10 25.08
C THR A 234 2.07 -10.29 26.46
N GLY A 235 2.51 -11.29 27.21
CA GLY A 235 2.08 -11.58 28.58
C GLY A 235 2.86 -10.83 29.65
N ASP A 236 4.12 -10.44 29.36
CA ASP A 236 5.00 -9.75 30.32
C ASP A 236 5.69 -8.53 29.72
N GLY A 237 6.60 -8.70 28.74
CA GLY A 237 7.48 -7.64 28.24
C GLY A 237 6.79 -6.33 27.88
N LEU A 238 5.78 -6.38 27.00
CA LEU A 238 4.96 -5.21 26.63
C LEU A 238 4.14 -4.67 27.80
N GLY A 239 3.69 -5.53 28.70
CA GLY A 239 2.93 -5.12 29.89
C GLY A 239 3.80 -4.34 30.87
N ARG A 240 5.07 -4.75 31.03
CA ARG A 240 6.03 -4.17 31.97
C ARG A 240 6.67 -2.89 31.44
N TYR A 241 7.17 -2.91 30.21
CA TYR A 241 7.97 -1.83 29.64
C TYR A 241 7.27 -1.06 28.51
N GLY A 242 6.06 -1.48 28.13
CA GLY A 242 5.43 -0.95 26.92
C GLY A 242 6.21 -1.36 25.67
N THR A 243 6.04 -0.60 24.60
CA THR A 243 6.78 -0.81 23.35
C THR A 243 8.26 -0.44 23.49
N ALA A 244 8.60 0.42 24.46
CA ALA A 244 9.96 0.89 24.74
C ALA A 244 10.96 -0.22 25.10
N ILE A 245 10.49 -1.45 25.37
CA ILE A 245 11.34 -2.65 25.45
C ILE A 245 12.24 -2.82 24.21
N LEU A 246 11.83 -2.28 23.07
CA LEU A 246 12.57 -2.38 21.82
C LEU A 246 13.84 -1.51 21.78
N ILE A 247 13.98 -0.47 22.61
CA ILE A 247 15.14 0.43 22.55
C ILE A 247 16.45 -0.36 22.68
N HIS A 248 16.57 -1.19 23.72
CA HIS A 248 17.75 -2.02 23.92
C HIS A 248 17.93 -3.08 22.84
N ILE A 249 16.85 -3.74 22.44
CA ILE A 249 16.92 -4.84 21.48
C ILE A 249 17.42 -4.33 20.13
N ILE A 250 16.85 -3.23 19.64
CA ILE A 250 17.19 -2.65 18.35
C ILE A 250 18.57 -1.98 18.38
N ASN A 251 18.92 -1.30 19.48
CA ASN A 251 20.26 -0.74 19.66
C ASN A 251 21.33 -1.82 19.67
N LYS A 252 21.10 -2.93 20.39
CA LYS A 252 22.02 -4.08 20.44
C LYS A 252 22.12 -4.78 19.09
N ALA A 253 21.07 -4.76 18.27
CA ALA A 253 21.15 -5.26 16.90
C ALA A 253 21.93 -4.32 15.96
N GLY A 254 22.26 -3.10 16.38
CA GLY A 254 22.99 -2.13 15.57
C GLY A 254 22.15 -1.51 14.45
N ILE A 255 20.83 -1.44 14.65
CA ILE A 255 19.87 -0.91 13.66
C ILE A 255 18.93 0.14 14.24
N LEU A 256 19.31 0.81 15.34
CA LEU A 256 18.57 1.94 15.90
C LEU A 256 19.07 3.22 15.22
N PRO A 257 18.29 3.90 14.36
CA PRO A 257 18.80 5.07 13.63
C PRO A 257 19.17 6.22 14.58
N VAL A 258 20.36 6.78 14.42
CA VAL A 258 20.88 7.88 15.25
C VAL A 258 21.20 9.09 14.39
N ARG A 259 20.84 10.29 14.89
CA ARG A 259 21.18 11.60 14.29
C ARG A 259 20.91 11.64 12.78
N ASN A 260 19.66 11.39 12.38
CA ASN A 260 19.23 11.32 10.98
C ASN A 260 19.93 10.20 10.18
N TYR A 261 19.83 8.95 10.66
CA TYR A 261 20.36 7.73 10.02
C TYR A 261 21.87 7.75 9.73
N LYS A 262 22.64 8.50 10.52
CA LYS A 262 24.11 8.49 10.40
C LYS A 262 24.72 7.21 10.96
N SER A 263 24.13 6.66 12.01
CA SER A 263 24.60 5.46 12.71
C SER A 263 23.40 4.59 13.11
N GLY A 264 23.68 3.30 13.35
CA GLY A 264 22.70 2.33 13.85
C GLY A 264 22.81 2.07 15.35
N PHE A 265 23.66 2.81 16.07
CA PHE A 265 23.99 2.57 17.47
C PHE A 265 24.03 3.87 18.27
N PHE A 266 23.26 3.94 19.35
CA PHE A 266 23.22 5.06 20.29
C PHE A 266 23.90 4.68 21.61
N GLU A 267 24.94 5.43 21.94
CA GLU A 267 25.77 5.27 23.13
C GLU A 267 24.99 5.41 24.45
N GLU A 268 23.95 6.24 24.46
CA GLU A 268 23.12 6.53 25.64
C GLU A 268 21.76 5.83 25.64
N ALA A 269 21.59 4.75 24.86
CA ALA A 269 20.31 4.05 24.72
C ALA A 269 19.69 3.58 26.05
N GLU A 270 20.50 3.29 27.08
CA GLU A 270 20.00 2.93 28.41
C GLU A 270 19.12 4.03 29.00
N LYS A 271 19.51 5.30 28.88
CA LYS A 271 18.79 6.46 29.46
C LYS A 271 17.42 6.69 28.83
N VAL A 272 17.18 6.11 27.66
CA VAL A 272 15.91 6.21 26.94
C VAL A 272 15.20 4.87 26.80
N SER A 273 15.63 3.85 27.54
CA SER A 273 15.06 2.50 27.47
C SER A 273 13.72 2.37 28.21
N GLY A 274 12.95 1.33 27.88
CA GLY A 274 11.72 1.00 28.62
C GLY A 274 12.01 0.61 30.08
N GLU A 275 13.17 0.00 30.34
CA GLU A 275 13.64 -0.36 31.67
C GLU A 275 13.98 0.88 32.50
N TYR A 276 14.64 1.87 31.91
CA TYR A 276 14.93 3.14 32.57
C TYR A 276 13.67 3.95 32.82
N MET A 277 12.76 4.03 31.84
CA MET A 277 11.44 4.64 32.01
C MET A 277 10.67 4.01 33.17
N ALA A 278 10.69 2.67 33.28
CA ALA A 278 10.02 1.94 34.35
C ALA A 278 10.56 2.26 35.76
N LYS A 279 11.85 2.60 35.86
CA LYS A 279 12.51 2.96 37.13
C LYS A 279 12.33 4.44 37.51
N THR A 280 11.99 5.29 36.56
CA THR A 280 12.01 6.76 36.72
C THR A 280 10.61 7.36 36.62
N ILE A 281 10.10 7.50 35.40
CA ILE A 281 8.90 8.31 35.11
C ILE A 281 7.61 7.49 35.02
N LEU A 282 7.69 6.15 34.93
CA LEU A 282 6.51 5.30 34.78
C LEU A 282 5.68 5.24 36.07
N LYS A 283 4.41 5.63 35.99
CA LYS A 283 3.46 5.55 37.10
C LYS A 283 2.48 4.39 36.98
N GLY A 284 2.14 3.98 35.77
CA GLY A 284 1.15 2.93 35.55
C GLY A 284 1.05 2.48 34.10
N LYS A 285 0.07 1.61 33.84
CA LYS A 285 -0.21 1.07 32.50
C LYS A 285 -1.69 1.09 32.17
N LYS A 286 -2.00 1.18 30.88
CA LYS A 286 -3.36 1.25 30.37
C LYS A 286 -3.56 0.38 29.13
N GLY A 287 -4.70 -0.32 29.09
CA GLY A 287 -5.14 -1.11 27.95
C GLY A 287 -6.15 -0.37 27.08
N CYS A 288 -6.11 -0.65 25.77
CA CYS A 288 -7.26 -0.44 24.90
C CYS A 288 -8.39 -1.41 25.29
N PHE A 289 -9.58 -1.22 24.72
CA PHE A 289 -10.70 -2.13 24.95
C PHE A 289 -10.33 -3.61 24.68
N ALA A 290 -10.81 -4.50 25.57
CA ALA A 290 -10.61 -5.96 25.52
C ALA A 290 -9.14 -6.42 25.36
N CYS A 291 -8.16 -5.61 25.75
CA CYS A 291 -6.74 -5.90 25.49
C CYS A 291 -6.05 -6.49 26.74
N PRO A 292 -5.65 -7.78 26.74
CA PRO A 292 -4.93 -8.38 27.87
C PRO A 292 -3.46 -7.95 27.98
N ILE A 293 -2.89 -7.34 26.93
CA ILE A 293 -1.47 -6.93 26.86
C ILE A 293 -1.19 -5.66 27.69
N MET A 294 -2.13 -4.70 27.68
CA MET A 294 -2.02 -3.40 28.37
C MET A 294 -0.70 -2.64 28.12
N CYS A 295 -0.29 -2.46 26.85
CA CYS A 295 1.01 -1.86 26.52
C CYS A 295 1.13 -0.36 26.79
N GLY A 296 0.02 0.39 26.90
CA GLY A 296 0.06 1.84 27.12
C GLY A 296 0.73 2.21 28.44
N ARG A 297 1.55 3.26 28.44
CA ARG A 297 2.28 3.77 29.61
C ARG A 297 1.61 5.02 30.15
N ILE A 298 1.53 5.16 31.46
CA ILE A 298 1.17 6.41 32.14
C ILE A 298 2.43 6.91 32.82
N THR A 299 2.89 8.10 32.48
CA THR A 299 4.16 8.67 32.97
C THR A 299 3.95 10.01 33.65
N ASN A 300 4.73 10.25 34.70
CA ASN A 300 4.81 11.51 35.40
C ASN A 300 6.19 12.13 35.18
N VAL A 301 6.21 13.35 34.65
CA VAL A 301 7.44 14.09 34.38
C VAL A 301 7.41 15.45 35.04
N LYS A 302 8.58 15.95 35.46
CA LYS A 302 8.69 17.26 36.10
C LYS A 302 8.92 18.30 35.02
N LEU A 303 7.99 19.24 34.90
CA LEU A 303 8.14 20.37 34.00
C LEU A 303 9.24 21.34 34.51
N PRO A 304 9.84 22.14 33.62
CA PRO A 304 10.85 23.15 34.01
C PRO A 304 10.36 24.14 35.07
N ASN A 305 9.05 24.40 35.13
CA ASN A 305 8.42 25.26 36.15
C ASN A 305 8.15 24.56 37.49
N GLY A 306 8.54 23.30 37.65
CA GLY A 306 8.35 22.50 38.87
C GLY A 306 7.03 21.73 38.95
N ASN A 307 6.07 21.99 38.07
CA ASN A 307 4.80 21.25 38.05
C ASN A 307 4.99 19.83 37.52
N ILE A 308 4.14 18.91 37.99
CA ILE A 308 4.12 17.53 37.47
C ILE A 308 3.14 17.43 36.30
N LEU A 309 3.61 16.94 35.18
CA LEU A 309 2.80 16.55 34.03
C LEU A 309 2.58 15.04 34.07
N GLU A 310 1.32 14.63 34.22
CA GLU A 310 0.89 13.24 33.99
C GLU A 310 0.37 13.11 32.55
N THR A 311 0.93 12.16 31.78
CA THR A 311 0.58 11.93 30.36
C THR A 311 0.65 10.43 30.03
N GLU A 312 0.23 10.02 28.82
CA GLU A 312 0.46 8.66 28.30
C GLU A 312 1.58 8.59 27.24
N GLY A 313 2.28 7.46 27.23
CA GLY A 313 3.47 7.24 26.40
C GLY A 313 4.75 7.63 27.15
N PRO A 314 5.86 7.94 26.45
CA PRO A 314 6.02 7.78 25.00
C PRO A 314 6.14 6.31 24.58
N GLU A 315 5.67 6.01 23.36
CA GLU A 315 5.89 4.70 22.71
C GLU A 315 7.31 4.63 22.12
N TYR A 316 7.82 3.44 21.80
CA TYR A 316 9.16 3.21 21.24
C TYR A 316 9.52 4.13 20.07
N GLU A 317 8.62 4.25 19.10
CA GLU A 317 8.83 5.10 17.93
C GLU A 317 8.97 6.59 18.31
N THR A 318 8.17 7.07 19.27
CA THR A 318 8.29 8.44 19.78
C THR A 318 9.59 8.65 20.53
N ILE A 319 10.00 7.67 21.35
CA ILE A 319 11.28 7.72 22.07
C ILE A 319 12.44 7.82 21.10
N TRP A 320 12.46 6.97 20.08
CA TRP A 320 13.48 7.02 19.05
C TRP A 320 13.47 8.37 18.31
N ALA A 321 12.29 8.82 17.87
CA ALA A 321 12.14 9.97 16.98
C ALA A 321 12.64 11.27 17.61
N PHE A 322 12.38 11.48 18.91
CA PHE A 322 12.83 12.66 19.66
C PHE A 322 14.10 12.44 20.47
N GLY A 323 14.50 11.19 20.69
CA GLY A 323 15.70 10.83 21.44
C GLY A 323 16.89 10.54 20.52
N PRO A 324 17.29 9.27 20.31
CA PRO A 324 18.43 8.87 19.46
C PRO A 324 18.48 9.57 18.09
N ASN A 325 17.34 9.74 17.42
CA ASN A 325 17.30 10.37 16.10
C ASN A 325 17.63 11.87 16.15
N CYS A 326 17.31 12.56 17.25
CA CYS A 326 17.69 13.95 17.52
C CYS A 326 18.95 14.08 18.39
N GLY A 327 19.59 12.97 18.76
CA GLY A 327 20.77 12.95 19.64
C GLY A 327 20.46 13.32 21.11
N ILE A 328 19.24 13.10 21.58
CA ILE A 328 18.77 13.43 22.94
C ILE A 328 18.63 12.15 23.76
N SER A 329 19.11 12.17 25.01
CA SER A 329 19.05 11.04 25.95
C SER A 329 18.22 11.31 27.21
N ASP A 330 17.51 12.44 27.26
CA ASP A 330 16.63 12.82 28.36
C ASP A 330 15.20 12.29 28.13
N ILE A 331 14.80 11.27 28.89
CA ILE A 331 13.47 10.63 28.76
C ILE A 331 12.32 11.52 29.25
N GLU A 332 12.56 12.43 30.20
CA GLU A 332 11.55 13.39 30.65
C GLU A 332 11.27 14.39 29.54
N ALA A 333 12.31 14.88 28.88
CA ALA A 333 12.17 15.79 27.77
C ALA A 333 11.45 15.17 26.57
N ILE A 334 11.77 13.92 26.25
CA ILE A 334 11.08 13.14 25.21
C ILE A 334 9.59 12.96 25.55
N ALA A 335 9.25 12.71 26.82
CA ALA A 335 7.87 12.58 27.26
C ALA A 335 7.10 13.92 27.19
N ILE A 336 7.74 15.05 27.48
CA ILE A 336 7.17 16.40 27.28
C ILE A 336 6.92 16.65 25.78
N ALA A 337 7.88 16.34 24.91
CA ALA A 337 7.72 16.46 23.46
C ALA A 337 6.57 15.59 22.91
N ASN A 338 6.41 14.36 23.44
CA ASN A 338 5.27 13.48 23.16
C ASN A 338 3.94 14.13 23.56
N ASP A 339 3.85 14.69 24.77
CA ASP A 339 2.63 15.36 25.25
C ASP A 339 2.26 16.58 24.39
N MET A 340 3.26 17.37 23.97
CA MET A 340 3.06 18.49 23.04
C MET A 340 2.49 18.00 21.70
N CYS A 341 3.03 16.92 21.13
CA CYS A 341 2.50 16.36 19.88
C CYS A 341 1.07 15.82 20.05
N ASN A 342 0.77 15.21 21.20
CA ASN A 342 -0.59 14.74 21.50
C ASN A 342 -1.59 15.89 21.59
N LYS A 343 -1.23 16.99 22.27
CA LYS A 343 -2.06 18.20 22.38
C LYS A 343 -2.25 18.90 21.04
N TYR A 344 -1.19 19.02 20.26
CA TYR A 344 -1.23 19.71 18.96
C TYR A 344 -1.79 18.86 17.82
N GLY A 345 -1.86 17.53 18.00
CA GLY A 345 -2.34 16.57 17.01
C GLY A 345 -1.33 16.31 15.89
N ILE A 346 -0.13 15.83 16.24
CA ILE A 346 0.99 15.60 15.30
C ILE A 346 1.50 14.16 15.38
N ASP A 347 1.86 13.58 14.23
CA ASP A 347 2.62 12.32 14.14
C ASP A 347 4.04 12.49 14.67
N THR A 348 4.35 11.81 15.79
CA THR A 348 5.66 11.91 16.46
C THR A 348 6.81 11.38 15.61
N ILE A 349 6.59 10.35 14.79
CA ILE A 349 7.62 9.76 13.91
C ILE A 349 8.05 10.81 12.90
N SER A 350 7.07 11.34 12.16
CA SER A 350 7.33 12.33 11.13
C SER A 350 7.86 13.64 11.71
N MET A 351 7.36 14.09 12.87
CA MET A 351 7.87 15.29 13.54
C MET A 351 9.34 15.15 13.95
N GLY A 352 9.71 14.04 14.60
CA GLY A 352 11.10 13.81 15.00
C GLY A 352 12.05 13.67 13.81
N GLN A 353 11.58 13.06 12.72
CA GLN A 353 12.32 13.00 11.44
C GLN A 353 12.50 14.37 10.80
N VAL A 354 11.46 15.20 10.78
CA VAL A 354 11.53 16.59 10.27
C VAL A 354 12.51 17.44 11.10
N ILE A 355 12.53 17.27 12.42
CA ILE A 355 13.48 17.98 13.30
C ILE A 355 14.91 17.48 13.07
N ALA A 356 15.14 16.18 13.05
CA ALA A 356 16.46 15.60 12.79
C ALA A 356 17.00 15.96 11.39
N PHE A 357 16.11 16.05 10.40
CA PHE A 357 16.43 16.56 9.06
C PHE A 357 16.91 18.01 9.12
N LEU A 358 16.21 18.90 9.83
CA LEU A 358 16.63 20.29 9.99
C LEU A 358 17.98 20.40 10.71
N MET A 359 18.19 19.63 11.78
CA MET A 359 19.47 19.56 12.51
C MET A 359 20.61 19.11 11.60
N ALA A 360 20.37 18.09 10.76
CA ALA A 360 21.35 17.63 9.77
C ALA A 360 21.63 18.70 8.70
N CYS A 361 20.60 19.38 8.19
CA CYS A 361 20.76 20.47 7.23
C CYS A 361 21.60 21.62 7.81
N TYR A 362 21.33 22.01 9.05
CA TYR A 362 22.10 23.05 9.73
C TYR A 362 23.57 22.66 9.92
N GLU A 363 23.83 21.48 10.47
CA GLU A 363 25.20 20.97 10.69
C GLU A 363 26.00 20.82 9.38
N ASN A 364 25.32 20.56 8.26
CA ASN A 364 25.94 20.44 6.93
C ASN A 364 25.85 21.72 6.07
N GLY A 365 25.49 22.87 6.67
CA GLY A 365 25.50 24.17 6.00
C GLY A 365 24.46 24.36 4.90
N LYS A 366 23.39 23.55 4.88
CA LYS A 366 22.26 23.68 3.92
C LYS A 366 21.30 24.80 4.30
N ILE A 367 21.28 25.17 5.58
CA ILE A 367 20.50 26.28 6.12
C ILE A 367 21.27 26.88 7.30
N ASP A 368 21.16 28.19 7.52
CA ASP A 368 21.86 28.88 8.60
C ASP A 368 20.92 29.28 9.76
N ALA A 369 21.52 29.67 10.89
CA ALA A 369 20.78 30.09 12.08
C ALA A 369 19.95 31.35 11.84
N LYS A 370 20.32 32.20 10.87
CA LYS A 370 19.58 33.44 10.55
C LYS A 370 18.23 33.12 9.91
N ASN A 371 18.19 32.15 9.01
CA ASN A 371 16.95 31.69 8.38
C ASN A 371 16.04 30.92 9.35
N ILE A 372 16.63 30.24 10.34
CA ILE A 372 15.89 29.46 11.34
C ILE A 372 15.41 30.34 12.51
N GLY A 373 16.23 31.31 12.92
CA GLY A 373 16.06 32.17 14.10
C GLY A 373 16.81 31.69 15.36
N PHE A 374 17.46 30.52 15.31
CA PHE A 374 18.29 29.93 16.36
C PHE A 374 19.16 28.80 15.78
N GLU A 375 20.01 28.17 16.60
CA GLU A 375 20.91 27.09 16.19
C GLU A 375 20.34 25.71 16.56
N PRO A 376 19.71 24.95 15.64
CA PRO A 376 19.13 23.65 15.94
C PRO A 376 20.21 22.55 15.91
N LYS A 377 20.96 22.40 17.00
CA LYS A 377 22.00 21.36 17.12
C LYS A 377 21.38 20.02 17.56
N PHE A 378 21.96 18.91 17.11
CA PHE A 378 21.65 17.61 17.70
C PHE A 378 21.92 17.64 19.21
N GLY A 379 21.01 17.08 20.00
CA GLY A 379 21.03 17.10 21.46
C GLY A 379 20.38 18.33 22.10
N ASP A 380 19.91 19.32 21.32
CA ASP A 380 19.28 20.53 21.87
C ASP A 380 17.77 20.35 22.14
N ILE A 381 17.43 20.24 23.43
CA ILE A 381 16.06 20.07 23.94
C ILE A 381 15.21 21.34 23.72
N GLU A 382 15.78 22.53 23.84
CA GLU A 382 15.03 23.78 23.66
C GLU A 382 14.62 23.96 22.19
N SER A 383 15.54 23.61 21.28
CA SER A 383 15.24 23.54 19.84
C SER A 383 14.13 22.54 19.54
N LEU A 384 14.14 21.36 20.18
CA LEU A 384 13.09 20.34 20.02
C LEU A 384 11.70 20.91 20.33
N TYR A 385 11.51 21.52 21.50
CA TYR A 385 10.21 22.07 21.90
C TYR A 385 9.76 23.24 21.01
N LYS A 386 10.67 24.15 20.68
CA LYS A 386 10.38 25.29 19.80
C LYS A 386 9.91 24.81 18.43
N LEU A 387 10.62 23.85 17.83
CA LEU A 387 10.30 23.34 16.49
C LEU A 387 8.96 22.61 16.45
N ILE A 388 8.62 21.82 17.48
CA ILE A 388 7.30 21.17 17.58
C ILE A 388 6.20 22.23 17.57
N LYS A 389 6.31 23.26 18.41
CA LYS A 389 5.31 24.33 18.48
C LYS A 389 5.26 25.11 17.17
N MET A 390 6.38 25.60 16.67
CA MET A 390 6.43 26.38 15.42
C MET A 390 5.83 25.60 14.25
N THR A 391 6.06 24.28 14.17
CA THR A 391 5.48 23.43 13.12
C THR A 391 3.97 23.28 13.29
N ALA A 392 3.48 23.01 14.51
CA ALA A 392 2.06 22.91 14.82
C ALA A 392 1.27 24.17 14.43
N PHE A 393 1.88 25.32 14.67
CA PHE A 393 1.26 26.63 14.44
C PHE A 393 1.64 27.26 13.08
N ARG A 394 2.46 26.58 12.27
CA ARG A 394 3.05 27.09 11.00
C ARG A 394 3.72 28.47 11.16
N GLU A 395 4.51 28.65 12.22
CA GLU A 395 5.22 29.88 12.53
C GLU A 395 6.68 29.82 12.05
N GLY A 396 7.15 30.85 11.34
CA GLY A 396 8.53 30.94 10.87
C GLY A 396 8.98 29.70 10.06
N ILE A 397 10.12 29.12 10.43
CA ILE A 397 10.64 27.88 9.82
C ILE A 397 9.63 26.72 9.90
N GLY A 398 8.77 26.71 10.92
CA GLY A 398 7.73 25.72 11.13
C GLY A 398 6.74 25.60 9.97
N ASN A 399 6.54 26.66 9.19
CA ASN A 399 5.69 26.58 7.99
C ASN A 399 6.29 25.65 6.91
N ILE A 400 7.61 25.62 6.77
CA ILE A 400 8.30 24.73 5.81
C ILE A 400 8.32 23.31 6.36
N LEU A 401 8.63 23.15 7.65
CA LEU A 401 8.66 21.85 8.33
C LEU A 401 7.29 21.15 8.32
N ALA A 402 6.21 21.93 8.35
CA ALA A 402 4.84 21.42 8.28
C ALA A 402 4.50 20.71 6.96
N GLU A 403 5.33 20.84 5.93
CA GLU A 403 5.15 20.17 4.63
C GLU A 403 5.71 18.73 4.59
N GLY A 404 6.40 18.30 5.65
CA GLY A 404 7.12 17.02 5.73
C GLY A 404 8.49 17.05 5.04
N VAL A 405 9.33 16.03 5.29
CA VAL A 405 10.74 16.06 4.87
C VAL A 405 10.92 16.12 3.36
N LYS A 406 10.05 15.46 2.59
CA LYS A 406 10.17 15.43 1.12
C LYS A 406 10.11 16.82 0.51
N ARG A 407 9.14 17.63 0.92
CA ARG A 407 8.95 18.98 0.36
C ARG A 407 9.91 19.97 0.99
N ALA A 408 10.17 19.84 2.30
CA ALA A 408 11.17 20.67 2.96
C ALA A 408 12.57 20.49 2.34
N SER A 409 12.95 19.27 1.93
CA SER A 409 14.24 19.01 1.30
C SER A 409 14.37 19.56 -0.11
N GLU A 410 13.29 19.58 -0.89
CA GLU A 410 13.24 20.24 -2.20
C GLU A 410 13.48 21.75 -2.04
N ILE A 411 12.95 22.38 -0.98
CA ILE A 411 13.16 23.80 -0.70
C ILE A 411 14.60 24.10 -0.26
N PHE A 412 15.20 23.23 0.55
CA PHE A 412 16.57 23.41 1.06
C PHE A 412 17.66 22.87 0.12
N ASN A 413 17.31 22.23 -1.00
CA ASN A 413 18.23 21.46 -1.85
C ASN A 413 19.06 20.45 -1.01
N ALA A 414 18.35 19.66 -0.21
CA ALA A 414 18.90 18.79 0.83
C ALA A 414 18.30 17.36 0.80
N GLU A 415 17.92 16.87 -0.37
CA GLU A 415 17.28 15.56 -0.57
C GLU A 415 18.11 14.39 -0.05
N ASP A 416 19.44 14.50 -0.04
CA ASP A 416 20.35 13.49 0.53
C ASP A 416 20.17 13.29 2.05
N TYR A 417 19.51 14.22 2.74
CA TYR A 417 19.23 14.15 4.18
C TYR A 417 17.76 13.80 4.49
N ALA A 418 16.90 13.62 3.47
CA ALA A 418 15.47 13.42 3.64
C ALA A 418 15.11 11.92 3.69
N PHE A 419 14.97 11.36 4.89
CA PHE A 419 14.71 9.94 5.07
C PHE A 419 13.22 9.60 4.96
N HIS A 420 12.75 9.41 3.73
CA HIS A 420 11.37 9.04 3.44
C HIS A 420 11.25 7.99 2.33
N VAL A 421 10.09 7.34 2.23
CA VAL A 421 9.67 6.58 1.05
C VAL A 421 8.27 7.03 0.66
N LYS A 422 8.08 7.42 -0.61
CA LYS A 422 6.84 8.04 -1.12
C LYS A 422 6.41 9.27 -0.31
N GLY A 423 7.36 10.02 0.22
CA GLY A 423 7.12 11.21 1.05
C GLY A 423 6.78 10.94 2.52
N LEU A 424 6.58 9.68 2.94
CA LEU A 424 6.38 9.34 4.35
C LEU A 424 7.73 9.07 5.02
N GLU A 425 7.99 9.77 6.12
CA GLU A 425 9.22 9.65 6.92
C GLU A 425 9.44 8.20 7.40
N LEU A 426 10.69 7.73 7.40
CA LEU A 426 11.03 6.39 7.84
C LEU A 426 10.98 6.26 9.39
N PRO A 427 10.55 5.11 9.94
CA PRO A 427 10.47 4.87 11.38
C PRO A 427 11.75 4.24 11.97
N ALA A 428 11.73 3.86 13.26
CA ALA A 428 12.90 3.58 14.11
C ALA A 428 13.77 2.35 13.81
N TYR A 429 13.83 1.86 12.57
CA TYR A 429 14.65 0.70 12.19
C TYR A 429 15.49 1.01 10.96
N ASP A 430 16.81 0.92 11.09
CA ASP A 430 17.72 1.07 9.96
C ASP A 430 17.63 -0.17 9.06
N PRO A 431 17.14 -0.04 7.82
CA PRO A 431 16.89 -1.19 6.96
C PRO A 431 18.19 -1.86 6.47
N ARG A 432 19.36 -1.21 6.63
CA ARG A 432 20.63 -1.80 6.18
C ARG A 432 20.93 -3.11 6.91
N GLY A 433 20.64 -3.19 8.20
CA GLY A 433 20.79 -4.41 9.00
C GLY A 433 19.53 -5.29 9.07
N ALA A 434 18.55 -5.12 8.18
CA ALA A 434 17.34 -5.95 8.12
C ALA A 434 16.72 -5.92 6.70
N LYS A 435 17.14 -6.85 5.82
CA LYS A 435 16.77 -6.80 4.38
C LYS A 435 15.27 -6.96 4.13
N GLY A 436 14.55 -7.72 4.96
CA GLY A 436 13.10 -7.82 4.89
C GLY A 436 12.44 -6.48 5.22
N MET A 437 12.94 -5.78 6.23
CA MET A 437 12.47 -4.44 6.59
C MET A 437 12.76 -3.40 5.49
N ALA A 438 13.92 -3.50 4.83
CA ALA A 438 14.24 -2.69 3.64
C ALA A 438 13.17 -2.81 2.56
N LEU A 439 12.80 -4.04 2.20
CA LEU A 439 11.76 -4.31 1.21
C LEU A 439 10.38 -3.86 1.69
N ALA A 440 10.06 -4.06 2.98
CA ALA A 440 8.79 -3.63 3.57
C ALA A 440 8.60 -2.11 3.49
N TYR A 441 9.65 -1.32 3.71
CA TYR A 441 9.61 0.13 3.51
C TYR A 441 9.39 0.52 2.06
N ALA A 442 10.21 -0.02 1.16
CA ALA A 442 10.16 0.29 -0.27
C ALA A 442 8.77 0.02 -0.87
N THR A 443 8.17 -1.13 -0.53
CA THR A 443 6.94 -1.64 -1.18
C THR A 443 5.64 -1.33 -0.43
N SER A 444 5.72 -0.64 0.72
CA SER A 444 4.53 -0.24 1.50
C SER A 444 3.61 0.67 0.67
N ASN A 445 2.34 0.27 0.54
CA ASN A 445 1.32 1.04 -0.19
C ASN A 445 1.03 2.44 0.38
N ARG A 446 1.49 2.75 1.60
CA ARG A 446 1.30 4.07 2.22
C ARG A 446 2.60 4.88 2.37
N GLY A 447 3.71 4.41 1.80
CA GLY A 447 5.04 4.97 2.04
C GLY A 447 5.78 4.32 3.22
N GLY A 448 6.96 4.85 3.54
CA GLY A 448 7.93 4.28 4.49
C GLY A 448 7.38 3.93 5.86
N CYS A 449 6.97 2.67 6.06
CA CYS A 449 6.25 2.27 7.26
C CYS A 449 6.48 0.81 7.66
N HIS A 450 6.82 0.59 8.92
CA HIS A 450 7.11 -0.75 9.48
C HIS A 450 5.86 -1.60 9.76
N LEU A 451 4.67 -1.00 9.79
CA LEU A 451 3.43 -1.74 10.08
C LEU A 451 2.70 -2.28 8.85
N ARG A 452 3.24 -2.16 7.64
CA ARG A 452 2.70 -2.92 6.49
C ARG A 452 3.23 -4.34 6.49
N ALA A 453 4.52 -4.51 6.74
CA ALA A 453 5.10 -5.77 7.20
C ALA A 453 6.16 -5.45 8.25
N PHE A 454 5.97 -5.98 9.46
CA PHE A 454 6.89 -5.81 10.57
C PHE A 454 7.97 -6.90 10.57
N MET A 455 8.82 -6.88 9.54
CA MET A 455 9.87 -7.91 9.34
C MET A 455 10.93 -7.94 10.45
N VAL A 456 11.02 -6.87 11.25
CA VAL A 456 11.81 -6.84 12.50
C VAL A 456 11.40 -7.97 13.46
N ALA A 457 10.13 -8.38 13.48
CA ALA A 457 9.68 -9.49 14.35
C ALA A 457 10.46 -10.79 14.08
N PRO A 458 10.48 -11.37 12.87
CA PRO A 458 11.30 -12.54 12.59
C PRO A 458 12.80 -12.23 12.48
N GLU A 459 13.18 -11.07 11.94
CA GLU A 459 14.59 -10.75 11.67
C GLU A 459 15.41 -10.45 12.92
N ILE A 460 14.80 -9.83 13.93
CA ILE A 460 15.51 -9.33 15.12
C ILE A 460 14.93 -9.96 16.39
N LEU A 461 13.61 -9.98 16.53
CA LEU A 461 12.97 -10.51 17.75
C LEU A 461 12.90 -12.03 17.77
N SER A 462 13.23 -12.69 16.65
CA SER A 462 13.07 -14.14 16.45
C SER A 462 11.63 -14.63 16.62
N ILE A 463 10.65 -13.78 16.27
CA ILE A 463 9.23 -14.05 16.41
C ILE A 463 8.58 -14.21 15.02
N PRO A 464 7.92 -15.35 14.73
CA PRO A 464 7.84 -16.56 15.58
C PRO A 464 9.11 -17.43 15.53
N ARG A 465 10.00 -17.19 14.56
CA ARG A 465 11.30 -17.85 14.43
C ARG A 465 12.34 -16.86 13.93
N TYR A 466 13.61 -17.10 14.27
CA TYR A 466 14.74 -16.33 13.76
C TYR A 466 14.84 -16.45 12.24
N LEU A 467 15.00 -15.30 11.59
CA LEU A 467 15.28 -15.19 10.17
C LEU A 467 16.53 -14.32 10.01
N ASN A 468 17.61 -14.85 9.42
CA ASN A 468 18.86 -14.09 9.29
C ASN A 468 18.61 -12.71 8.62
N PRO A 469 18.84 -11.58 9.32
CA PRO A 469 18.54 -10.25 8.81
C PRO A 469 19.38 -9.84 7.58
N ASN A 470 20.55 -10.44 7.39
CA ASN A 470 21.51 -10.05 6.35
C ASN A 470 21.33 -10.88 5.06
N SER A 471 20.57 -11.97 5.12
CA SER A 471 20.27 -12.81 3.96
C SER A 471 19.19 -12.17 3.06
N TYR A 472 19.24 -12.45 1.77
CA TYR A 472 18.18 -12.11 0.81
C TYR A 472 17.15 -13.23 0.66
N GLU A 473 17.49 -14.44 1.12
CA GLU A 473 16.66 -15.63 0.94
C GLU A 473 15.30 -15.48 1.64
N ASN A 474 14.23 -15.81 0.92
CA ASN A 474 12.83 -15.77 1.36
C ASN A 474 12.30 -14.40 1.80
N LYS A 475 13.08 -13.31 1.74
CA LYS A 475 12.65 -11.98 2.20
C LYS A 475 11.45 -11.47 1.43
N ALA A 476 11.47 -11.65 0.11
CA ALA A 476 10.37 -11.26 -0.76
C ALA A 476 9.06 -11.99 -0.42
N LEU A 477 9.11 -13.32 -0.31
CA LEU A 477 7.95 -14.14 0.04
C LEU A 477 7.36 -13.78 1.41
N LEU A 478 8.21 -13.73 2.44
CA LEU A 478 7.77 -13.49 3.82
C LEU A 478 7.21 -12.07 3.99
N THR A 479 7.81 -11.08 3.34
CA THR A 479 7.28 -9.70 3.32
C THR A 479 5.90 -9.67 2.67
N LYS A 480 5.71 -10.34 1.52
CA LYS A 480 4.41 -10.46 0.84
C LYS A 480 3.35 -11.09 1.75
N ILE A 481 3.65 -12.24 2.36
CA ILE A 481 2.71 -12.94 3.24
C ILE A 481 2.32 -12.07 4.43
N MET A 482 3.30 -11.44 5.10
CA MET A 482 3.00 -10.58 6.25
C MET A 482 2.16 -9.36 5.87
N GLN A 483 2.43 -8.73 4.72
CA GLN A 483 1.63 -7.63 4.18
C GLN A 483 0.17 -8.02 3.95
N ASP A 484 -0.07 -9.22 3.42
CA ASP A 484 -1.42 -9.72 3.14
C ASP A 484 -2.17 -10.01 4.45
N VAL A 485 -1.53 -10.72 5.38
CA VAL A 485 -2.12 -10.99 6.69
C VAL A 485 -2.42 -9.69 7.44
N PHE A 486 -1.50 -8.72 7.40
CA PHE A 486 -1.69 -7.44 8.07
C PHE A 486 -2.79 -6.59 7.42
N ALA A 487 -3.01 -6.70 6.10
CA ALA A 487 -4.14 -6.07 5.43
C ALA A 487 -5.47 -6.59 5.97
N VAL A 488 -5.58 -7.91 6.22
CA VAL A 488 -6.77 -8.48 6.85
C VAL A 488 -6.90 -8.05 8.31
N LEU A 489 -5.82 -8.06 9.09
CA LEU A 489 -5.88 -7.64 10.51
C LEU A 489 -6.28 -6.18 10.67
N ASP A 490 -5.81 -5.30 9.78
CA ASP A 490 -6.23 -3.89 9.72
C ASP A 490 -7.69 -3.74 9.27
N SER A 491 -8.27 -4.74 8.60
CA SER A 491 -9.68 -4.77 8.17
C SER A 491 -10.62 -5.38 9.22
N LEU A 492 -10.11 -6.37 9.97
CA LEU A 492 -10.73 -6.90 11.19
C LEU A 492 -10.70 -5.88 12.33
N ILE A 493 -9.77 -4.92 12.25
CA ILE A 493 -9.53 -3.88 13.24
C ILE A 493 -9.05 -4.48 14.58
N LEU A 494 -8.02 -5.33 14.49
CA LEU A 494 -7.32 -5.91 15.63
C LEU A 494 -5.93 -5.31 15.83
N CYS A 495 -5.44 -5.32 17.06
CA CYS A 495 -4.08 -4.87 17.34
C CYS A 495 -3.05 -5.88 16.82
N LYS A 496 -2.07 -5.39 16.06
CA LYS A 496 -0.95 -6.19 15.53
C LYS A 496 -0.07 -6.81 16.61
N TYR A 497 -0.05 -6.31 17.85
CA TYR A 497 0.72 -6.96 18.91
C TYR A 497 0.20 -8.34 19.31
N SER A 498 -1.05 -8.69 18.97
CA SER A 498 -1.51 -10.07 19.13
C SER A 498 -0.72 -11.06 18.23
N THR A 499 -0.20 -10.59 17.10
CA THR A 499 0.55 -11.42 16.14
C THR A 499 1.88 -11.93 16.69
N LEU A 500 2.47 -11.19 17.64
CA LEU A 500 3.72 -11.59 18.30
C LEU A 500 3.58 -12.89 19.11
N ALA A 501 2.35 -13.33 19.39
CA ALA A 501 2.08 -14.57 20.10
C ALA A 501 1.25 -15.56 19.27
N LEU A 502 0.40 -15.09 18.36
CA LEU A 502 -0.55 -15.94 17.65
C LEU A 502 0.02 -16.59 16.38
N PHE A 503 1.17 -16.13 15.87
CA PHE A 503 1.87 -16.84 14.81
C PHE A 503 2.80 -17.91 15.36
N SER A 504 2.83 -19.06 14.70
CA SER A 504 3.64 -20.22 15.10
C SER A 504 4.82 -20.49 14.19
N THR A 505 4.73 -20.12 12.91
CA THR A 505 5.82 -20.32 11.94
C THR A 505 6.03 -19.08 11.07
N LEU A 506 7.08 -19.08 10.26
CA LEU A 506 7.38 -18.00 9.32
C LEU A 506 6.29 -17.82 8.24
N ASN A 507 5.36 -18.75 8.09
CA ASN A 507 4.22 -18.57 7.19
C ASN A 507 3.11 -17.68 7.78
N PHE A 508 3.27 -17.20 9.02
CA PHE A 508 2.34 -16.27 9.67
C PHE A 508 0.89 -16.75 9.64
N GLU A 509 0.64 -18.00 10.06
CA GLU A 509 -0.64 -18.64 9.86
C GLU A 509 -1.81 -17.87 10.52
N PRO A 510 -2.87 -17.52 9.77
CA PRO A 510 -3.96 -16.68 10.26
C PRO A 510 -5.04 -17.45 11.02
N ASP A 511 -4.80 -18.71 11.37
CA ASP A 511 -5.76 -19.66 11.94
C ASP A 511 -6.66 -19.09 13.06
N PHE A 512 -6.06 -18.43 14.05
CA PHE A 512 -6.82 -17.83 15.15
C PHE A 512 -7.75 -16.72 14.67
N TYR A 513 -7.26 -15.88 13.76
CA TYR A 513 -8.02 -14.75 13.23
C TYR A 513 -9.14 -15.20 12.29
N ALA A 514 -8.87 -16.18 11.42
CA ALA A 514 -9.83 -16.79 10.52
C ALA A 514 -11.00 -17.43 11.29
N ARG A 515 -10.70 -18.18 12.36
CA ARG A 515 -11.74 -18.75 13.24
C ARG A 515 -12.52 -17.69 14.02
N LEU A 516 -11.86 -16.65 14.54
CA LEU A 516 -12.56 -15.53 15.20
C LEU A 516 -13.52 -14.84 14.23
N LEU A 517 -13.08 -14.54 13.00
CA LEU A 517 -13.92 -13.94 11.96
C LEU A 517 -15.11 -14.86 11.62
N THR A 518 -14.84 -16.14 11.36
CA THR A 518 -15.87 -17.11 10.99
C THR A 518 -16.93 -17.27 12.07
N THR A 519 -16.51 -17.42 13.32
CA THR A 519 -17.46 -17.62 14.44
C THR A 519 -18.21 -16.35 14.83
N ALA A 520 -17.63 -15.16 14.59
CA ALA A 520 -18.30 -13.88 14.81
C ALA A 520 -19.36 -13.56 13.74
N THR A 521 -19.04 -13.81 12.47
CA THR A 521 -19.85 -13.35 11.33
C THR A 521 -20.71 -14.45 10.71
N GLY A 522 -20.29 -15.71 10.83
CA GLY A 522 -20.82 -16.84 10.07
C GLY A 522 -20.16 -17.00 8.69
N PHE A 523 -19.21 -16.14 8.31
CA PHE A 523 -18.53 -16.20 7.01
C PHE A 523 -17.43 -17.22 7.11
N TYR A 524 -17.55 -18.33 6.39
CA TYR A 524 -16.50 -19.33 6.40
C TYR A 524 -15.24 -18.76 5.74
N VAL A 525 -14.22 -18.51 6.55
CA VAL A 525 -12.89 -18.07 6.10
C VAL A 525 -11.89 -19.04 6.67
N ASP A 526 -11.24 -19.80 5.80
CA ASP A 526 -10.11 -20.64 6.14
C ASP A 526 -8.79 -19.90 5.88
N ARG A 527 -7.67 -20.64 5.92
CA ARG A 527 -6.33 -20.08 5.73
C ARG A 527 -6.14 -19.51 4.32
N GLU A 528 -6.56 -20.24 3.29
CA GLU A 528 -6.33 -19.86 1.89
C GLU A 528 -7.16 -18.63 1.53
N GLU A 529 -8.43 -18.61 1.91
CA GLU A 529 -9.29 -17.45 1.68
C GLU A 529 -8.79 -16.22 2.47
N PHE A 530 -8.28 -16.40 3.69
CA PHE A 530 -7.69 -15.29 4.46
C PHE A 530 -6.50 -14.65 3.73
N TYR A 531 -5.57 -15.47 3.20
CA TYR A 531 -4.46 -14.94 2.40
C TYR A 531 -4.96 -14.27 1.12
N LYS A 532 -5.95 -14.84 0.44
CA LYS A 532 -6.53 -14.28 -0.78
C LYS A 532 -7.21 -12.93 -0.54
N ILE A 533 -7.96 -12.78 0.55
CA ILE A 533 -8.55 -11.48 0.95
C ILE A 533 -7.45 -10.44 1.21
N GLY A 534 -6.40 -10.82 1.94
CA GLY A 534 -5.26 -9.95 2.21
C GLY A 534 -4.56 -9.49 0.93
N GLU A 535 -4.28 -10.43 0.03
CA GLU A 535 -3.65 -10.17 -1.26
C GLU A 535 -4.54 -9.29 -2.16
N ARG A 536 -5.86 -9.49 -2.14
CA ARG A 536 -6.85 -8.64 -2.83
C ARG A 536 -6.80 -7.21 -2.33
N ILE A 537 -6.85 -6.99 -1.00
CA ILE A 537 -6.78 -5.64 -0.41
C ILE A 537 -5.46 -4.96 -0.80
N TYR A 538 -4.33 -5.67 -0.68
CA TYR A 538 -3.02 -5.10 -0.96
C TYR A 538 -2.84 -4.73 -2.44
N ASN A 539 -3.37 -5.55 -3.36
CA ASN A 539 -3.35 -5.27 -4.80
C ASN A 539 -4.31 -4.14 -5.17
N LEU A 540 -5.50 -4.04 -4.58
CA LEU A 540 -6.41 -2.92 -4.81
C LEU A 540 -5.76 -1.58 -4.45
N GLU A 541 -5.11 -1.52 -3.29
CA GLU A 541 -4.34 -0.34 -2.89
C GLU A 541 -3.16 -0.04 -3.83
N ARG A 542 -2.47 -1.08 -4.31
CA ARG A 542 -1.41 -0.91 -5.31
C ARG A 542 -1.98 -0.34 -6.60
N LEU A 543 -3.14 -0.81 -7.06
CA LEU A 543 -3.83 -0.26 -8.23
C LEU A 543 -4.23 1.20 -8.00
N PHE A 544 -4.73 1.57 -6.81
CA PHE A 544 -4.98 2.98 -6.48
C PHE A 544 -3.70 3.81 -6.67
N ASN A 545 -2.58 3.35 -6.13
CA ASN A 545 -1.31 4.07 -6.24
C ASN A 545 -0.82 4.15 -7.70
N VAL A 546 -0.91 3.06 -8.47
CA VAL A 546 -0.55 3.07 -9.89
C VAL A 546 -1.42 4.06 -10.67
N ARG A 547 -2.73 4.10 -10.37
CA ARG A 547 -3.69 5.07 -10.92
C ARG A 547 -3.29 6.51 -10.61
N GLU A 548 -2.76 6.77 -9.42
CA GLU A 548 -2.24 8.10 -9.01
C GLU A 548 -0.78 8.36 -9.45
N GLY A 549 -0.18 7.48 -10.25
CA GLY A 549 1.13 7.71 -10.89
C GLY A 549 2.35 7.08 -10.20
N PHE A 550 2.13 6.24 -9.19
CA PHE A 550 3.21 5.49 -8.53
C PHE A 550 3.64 4.27 -9.35
N SER A 551 4.93 3.94 -9.30
CA SER A 551 5.52 2.81 -10.01
C SER A 551 6.77 2.29 -9.29
N ARG A 552 7.52 1.38 -9.92
CA ARG A 552 8.81 0.90 -9.42
C ARG A 552 9.75 2.02 -8.97
N LYS A 553 9.79 3.16 -9.68
CA LYS A 553 10.67 4.30 -9.32
C LYS A 553 10.43 4.83 -7.90
N ASP A 554 9.22 4.64 -7.37
CA ASP A 554 8.79 5.11 -6.07
C ASP A 554 8.93 4.03 -4.97
N ASP A 555 9.22 2.78 -5.37
CA ASP A 555 9.54 1.66 -4.48
C ASP A 555 11.05 1.65 -4.21
N THR A 556 11.57 2.74 -3.64
CA THR A 556 13.00 2.94 -3.36
C THR A 556 13.27 3.22 -1.88
N LEU A 557 14.53 3.45 -1.53
CA LEU A 557 15.00 3.93 -0.23
C LEU A 557 15.86 5.20 -0.42
N PRO A 558 16.01 6.04 0.61
CA PRO A 558 16.97 7.14 0.59
C PRO A 558 18.37 6.69 0.17
N LYS A 559 19.05 7.51 -0.65
CA LYS A 559 20.33 7.19 -1.29
C LYS A 559 21.37 6.65 -0.31
N ARG A 560 21.54 7.31 0.85
CA ARG A 560 22.46 6.86 1.91
C ARG A 560 22.25 5.39 2.29
N LEU A 561 21.00 4.93 2.40
CA LEU A 561 20.70 3.56 2.81
C LEU A 561 21.04 2.52 1.72
N LEU A 562 21.20 2.96 0.47
CA LEU A 562 21.56 2.14 -0.68
C LEU A 562 23.05 2.15 -0.99
N THR A 563 23.77 3.22 -0.63
CA THR A 563 25.16 3.43 -1.03
C THR A 563 26.17 3.44 0.12
N GLU A 564 25.75 3.75 1.35
CA GLU A 564 26.65 3.85 2.50
C GLU A 564 26.41 2.68 3.47
N PRO A 565 27.42 1.84 3.73
CA PRO A 565 27.30 0.76 4.71
C PRO A 565 27.11 1.31 6.13
N LEU A 566 26.51 0.52 7.02
CA LEU A 566 26.43 0.87 8.44
C LEU A 566 27.85 1.05 9.03
N PRO A 567 28.13 2.16 9.74
CA PRO A 567 29.49 2.46 10.20
C PRO A 567 29.91 1.69 11.46
N ASP A 568 28.95 1.28 12.28
CA ASP A 568 29.14 0.78 13.64
C ASP A 568 28.08 -0.25 14.06
N GLY A 569 28.19 -0.73 15.29
CA GLY A 569 27.31 -1.76 15.86
C GLY A 569 27.48 -3.15 15.23
N PRO A 570 26.70 -4.15 15.67
CA PRO A 570 26.80 -5.51 15.15
C PRO A 570 26.41 -5.69 13.68
N ALA A 571 25.68 -4.73 13.10
CA ALA A 571 25.33 -4.71 11.68
C ALA A 571 26.33 -3.88 10.82
N LYS A 572 27.50 -3.52 11.37
CA LYS A 572 28.54 -2.78 10.66
C LYS A 572 28.89 -3.45 9.32
N GLY A 573 29.00 -2.63 8.27
CA GLY A 573 29.34 -3.08 6.91
C GLY A 573 28.13 -3.49 6.07
N GLU A 574 26.95 -3.65 6.67
CA GLU A 574 25.75 -4.04 5.93
C GLU A 574 25.23 -2.93 5.01
N ILE A 575 24.82 -3.32 3.80
CA ILE A 575 24.26 -2.47 2.73
C ILE A 575 23.15 -3.22 1.98
N ILE A 576 22.29 -2.52 1.23
CA ILE A 576 21.07 -3.09 0.63
C ILE A 576 21.20 -3.15 -0.91
N ASN A 577 21.06 -4.35 -1.48
CA ASN A 577 20.77 -4.56 -2.89
C ASN A 577 19.25 -4.61 -3.08
N LEU A 578 18.64 -3.44 -3.20
CA LEU A 578 17.19 -3.32 -3.26
C LEU A 578 16.61 -3.89 -4.57
N ASP A 579 17.32 -3.77 -5.69
CA ASP A 579 16.83 -4.28 -6.98
C ASP A 579 16.61 -5.80 -6.99
N ARG A 580 17.50 -6.56 -6.34
CA ARG A 580 17.31 -8.00 -6.14
C ARG A 580 16.00 -8.28 -5.40
N LEU A 581 15.79 -7.60 -4.27
CA LEU A 581 14.59 -7.78 -3.44
C LEU A 581 13.31 -7.39 -4.19
N LEU A 582 13.32 -6.29 -4.94
CA LEU A 582 12.16 -5.84 -5.72
C LEU A 582 11.82 -6.80 -6.86
N ASN A 583 12.83 -7.31 -7.58
CA ASN A 583 12.61 -8.25 -8.68
C ASN A 583 11.95 -9.54 -8.16
N GLU A 584 12.49 -10.13 -7.10
CA GLU A 584 11.90 -11.31 -6.45
C GLU A 584 10.49 -11.01 -5.92
N TYR A 585 10.28 -9.85 -5.30
CA TYR A 585 9.00 -9.46 -4.73
C TYR A 585 7.92 -9.23 -5.80
N TYR A 586 8.22 -8.53 -6.89
CA TYR A 586 7.25 -8.34 -7.98
C TYR A 586 6.92 -9.65 -8.67
N ALA A 587 7.91 -10.53 -8.88
CA ALA A 587 7.69 -11.88 -9.38
C ALA A 587 6.65 -12.61 -8.50
N ILE A 588 6.89 -12.70 -7.20
CA ILE A 588 6.00 -13.39 -6.23
C ILE A 588 4.62 -12.72 -6.12
N ARG A 589 4.56 -11.38 -6.26
CA ARG A 589 3.31 -10.62 -6.21
C ARG A 589 2.43 -10.78 -7.46
N GLY A 590 2.97 -11.32 -8.56
CA GLY A 590 2.28 -11.32 -9.85
C GLY A 590 2.24 -9.94 -10.51
N TRP A 591 3.25 -9.10 -10.26
CA TRP A 591 3.39 -7.75 -10.82
C TRP A 591 4.41 -7.73 -11.96
N ASP A 592 4.22 -6.81 -12.91
CA ASP A 592 5.17 -6.57 -13.99
C ASP A 592 6.48 -5.93 -13.45
N TYR A 593 7.45 -5.72 -14.35
CA TYR A 593 8.72 -5.09 -13.97
C TYR A 593 8.55 -3.69 -13.36
N ASN A 594 7.53 -2.93 -13.80
CA ASN A 594 7.22 -1.59 -13.31
C ASN A 594 6.44 -1.61 -11.98
N GLY A 595 6.23 -2.79 -11.40
CA GLY A 595 5.50 -3.00 -10.16
C GLY A 595 3.99 -2.77 -10.31
N VAL A 596 3.43 -2.98 -11.50
CA VAL A 596 1.98 -2.92 -11.75
C VAL A 596 1.42 -4.35 -11.67
N PRO A 597 0.36 -4.60 -10.87
CA PRO A 597 -0.31 -5.89 -10.87
C PRO A 597 -0.75 -6.29 -12.28
N THR A 598 -0.38 -7.50 -12.72
CA THR A 598 -0.75 -7.99 -14.06
C THR A 598 -2.24 -8.29 -14.17
N ASP A 599 -2.79 -8.22 -15.38
CA ASP A 599 -4.21 -8.52 -15.61
C ASP A 599 -4.59 -9.91 -15.08
N LYS A 600 -3.72 -10.92 -15.27
CA LYS A 600 -3.90 -12.28 -14.73
C LYS A 600 -4.11 -12.25 -13.21
N LYS A 601 -3.22 -11.57 -12.49
CA LYS A 601 -3.30 -11.46 -11.02
C LYS A 601 -4.52 -10.65 -10.56
N VAL A 602 -4.83 -9.55 -11.24
CA VAL A 602 -5.98 -8.70 -10.91
C VAL A 602 -7.30 -9.47 -11.06
N LEU A 603 -7.47 -10.21 -12.15
CA LEU A 603 -8.66 -11.04 -12.39
C LEU A 603 -8.76 -12.23 -11.42
N GLU A 604 -7.64 -12.90 -11.12
CA GLU A 604 -7.56 -13.99 -10.11
C GLU A 604 -8.09 -13.54 -8.73
N LEU A 605 -7.83 -12.27 -8.38
CA LEU A 605 -8.28 -11.66 -7.12
C LEU A 605 -9.70 -11.10 -7.19
N GLY A 606 -10.40 -11.18 -8.33
CA GLY A 606 -11.73 -10.61 -8.52
C GLY A 606 -11.74 -9.07 -8.60
N LEU A 607 -10.61 -8.48 -9.01
CA LEU A 607 -10.46 -7.04 -9.22
C LEU A 607 -10.53 -6.71 -10.72
N THR A 608 -10.61 -5.42 -11.05
CA THR A 608 -10.68 -4.94 -12.44
C THR A 608 -9.35 -4.31 -12.86
N PRO A 609 -8.75 -4.71 -14.01
CA PRO A 609 -7.54 -4.08 -14.54
C PRO A 609 -7.73 -2.58 -14.78
N LEU A 610 -6.70 -1.77 -14.47
CA LEU A 610 -6.73 -0.33 -14.74
C LEU A 610 -6.72 0.00 -16.23
N TYR A 611 -6.10 -0.86 -17.02
CA TYR A 611 -5.91 -0.66 -18.45
C TYR A 611 -6.55 -1.80 -19.23
N ASP A 612 -7.51 -1.46 -20.09
CA ASP A 612 -8.29 -2.38 -20.92
C ASP A 612 -8.07 -2.18 -22.43
N GLY A 613 -7.05 -1.39 -22.76
CA GLY A 613 -6.67 -1.10 -24.14
C GLY A 613 -5.74 -2.15 -24.76
N PRO A 614 -5.23 -1.87 -25.98
CA PRO A 614 -4.36 -2.78 -26.69
C PRO A 614 -3.04 -3.04 -25.96
N LYS A 615 -2.54 -4.27 -26.02
CA LYS A 615 -1.28 -4.70 -25.39
C LYS A 615 -0.15 -4.78 -26.41
N ILE A 616 1.09 -4.53 -25.97
CA ILE A 616 2.27 -4.69 -26.81
C ILE A 616 2.83 -6.11 -26.64
N GLN A 617 3.00 -6.80 -27.77
CA GLN A 617 3.71 -8.06 -27.87
C GLN A 617 5.02 -7.84 -28.61
N VAL A 618 6.14 -8.29 -28.02
CA VAL A 618 7.46 -8.18 -28.64
C VAL A 618 7.86 -9.52 -29.24
N ALA A 619 7.95 -9.57 -30.57
CA ALA A 619 8.34 -10.75 -31.34
C ALA A 619 9.88 -10.83 -31.45
N ILE A 620 10.48 -11.85 -30.83
CA ILE A 620 11.93 -12.04 -30.78
C ILE A 620 12.34 -13.12 -31.78
N ASP A 621 12.62 -12.70 -33.01
CA ASP A 621 13.05 -13.54 -34.14
C ASP A 621 14.57 -13.73 -34.22
N GLU A 622 15.25 -13.80 -33.07
CA GLU A 622 16.68 -14.07 -33.03
C GLU A 622 16.99 -15.54 -33.28
N ARG A 623 18.19 -15.85 -33.77
CA ARG A 623 18.59 -17.25 -34.04
C ARG A 623 19.20 -17.96 -32.84
N TYR A 624 19.81 -17.22 -31.92
CA TYR A 624 20.57 -17.79 -30.81
C TYR A 624 20.08 -17.24 -29.47
N MET A 625 20.05 -18.11 -28.46
CA MET A 625 19.58 -17.75 -27.13
C MET A 625 20.36 -16.58 -26.51
N LYS A 626 21.67 -16.52 -26.74
CA LYS A 626 22.55 -15.45 -26.22
C LYS A 626 22.15 -14.05 -26.69
N ASP A 627 21.54 -13.95 -27.88
CA ASP A 627 21.10 -12.69 -28.48
C ASP A 627 19.65 -12.39 -28.07
N ALA A 628 18.84 -13.43 -27.90
CA ALA A 628 17.43 -13.31 -27.52
C ALA A 628 17.21 -12.89 -26.06
N LEU A 629 17.98 -13.44 -25.10
CA LEU A 629 17.74 -13.19 -23.66
C LEU A 629 17.89 -11.70 -23.29
N PRO A 630 18.94 -10.97 -23.71
CA PRO A 630 19.05 -9.54 -23.40
C PRO A 630 17.89 -8.72 -23.99
N ILE A 631 17.38 -9.09 -25.18
CA ILE A 631 16.24 -8.42 -25.82
C ILE A 631 14.95 -8.69 -25.04
N ALA A 632 14.72 -9.93 -24.62
CA ALA A 632 13.56 -10.30 -23.82
C ALA A 632 13.52 -9.55 -22.48
N GLU A 633 14.67 -9.50 -21.78
CA GLU A 633 14.80 -8.73 -20.55
C GLU A 633 14.54 -7.24 -20.80
N ALA A 634 15.20 -6.66 -21.80
CA ALA A 634 15.04 -5.25 -22.14
C ALA A 634 13.57 -4.91 -22.49
N ALA A 635 12.89 -5.74 -23.29
CA ALA A 635 11.49 -5.56 -23.62
C ALA A 635 10.58 -5.66 -22.38
N TYR A 636 10.81 -6.64 -21.51
CA TYR A 636 10.08 -6.78 -20.25
C TYR A 636 10.27 -5.56 -19.33
N ARG A 637 11.51 -5.06 -19.21
CA ARG A 637 11.83 -3.82 -18.46
C ARG A 637 11.23 -2.57 -19.13
N GLY A 638 11.06 -2.62 -20.44
CA GLY A 638 10.35 -1.60 -21.22
C GLY A 638 8.84 -1.59 -20.97
N GLY A 639 8.29 -2.61 -20.31
CA GLY A 639 6.88 -2.73 -19.96
C GLY A 639 6.04 -3.51 -20.98
N ALA A 640 6.66 -4.34 -21.83
CA ALA A 640 5.91 -5.26 -22.68
C ALA A 640 5.10 -6.25 -21.81
N ASP A 641 3.79 -6.34 -22.10
CA ASP A 641 2.90 -7.30 -21.42
C ASP A 641 3.12 -8.73 -21.94
N ILE A 642 3.53 -8.86 -23.21
CA ILE A 642 3.66 -10.13 -23.92
C ILE A 642 5.06 -10.24 -24.55
N ILE A 643 5.76 -11.34 -24.28
CA ILE A 643 7.07 -11.67 -24.86
C ILE A 643 6.90 -12.92 -25.70
N GLU A 644 7.29 -12.85 -26.97
CA GLU A 644 7.15 -13.96 -27.93
C GLU A 644 8.53 -14.51 -28.30
N ALA A 645 8.71 -15.82 -28.12
CA ALA A 645 9.81 -16.53 -28.74
C ALA A 645 9.41 -16.84 -30.18
N GLY A 646 10.01 -16.12 -31.13
CA GLY A 646 9.68 -16.22 -32.55
C GLY A 646 10.05 -17.57 -33.15
N THR A 647 9.42 -17.93 -34.27
CA THR A 647 9.67 -19.21 -34.98
C THR A 647 11.16 -19.50 -35.24
N PRO A 648 12.01 -18.56 -35.70
CA PRO A 648 13.43 -18.86 -35.93
C PRO A 648 14.18 -19.28 -34.67
N LEU A 649 13.85 -18.66 -33.53
CA LEU A 649 14.46 -18.94 -32.24
C LEU A 649 14.08 -20.33 -31.74
N ILE A 650 12.78 -20.65 -31.79
CA ILE A 650 12.27 -21.96 -31.38
C ILE A 650 12.85 -23.07 -32.26
N LYS A 651 12.95 -22.87 -33.59
CA LYS A 651 13.53 -23.87 -34.49
C LYS A 651 15.01 -24.13 -34.23
N SER A 652 15.75 -23.11 -33.78
CA SER A 652 17.18 -23.21 -33.52
C SER A 652 17.48 -23.79 -32.12
N GLU A 653 16.76 -23.31 -31.10
CA GLU A 653 17.07 -23.58 -29.70
C GLU A 653 16.15 -24.62 -29.06
N GLY A 654 15.01 -24.93 -29.69
CA GLY A 654 13.91 -25.71 -29.11
C GLY A 654 13.12 -24.95 -28.05
N LEU A 655 12.18 -25.63 -27.39
CA LEU A 655 11.28 -25.02 -26.40
C LEU A 655 11.95 -24.66 -25.07
N ARG A 656 13.21 -25.02 -24.86
CA ARG A 656 13.98 -24.55 -23.69
C ARG A 656 14.05 -23.03 -23.58
N VAL A 657 13.91 -22.31 -24.71
CA VAL A 657 13.88 -20.85 -24.72
C VAL A 657 12.68 -20.28 -23.95
N ILE A 658 11.52 -20.96 -24.00
CA ILE A 658 10.32 -20.58 -23.25
C ILE A 658 10.60 -20.65 -21.75
N LYS A 659 11.30 -21.69 -21.30
CA LYS A 659 11.70 -21.87 -19.90
C LYS A 659 12.65 -20.76 -19.43
N GLU A 660 13.61 -20.36 -20.26
CA GLU A 660 14.52 -19.25 -19.92
C GLU A 660 13.79 -17.89 -19.94
N PHE A 661 12.89 -17.66 -20.90
CA PHE A 661 12.03 -16.47 -20.91
C PHE A 661 11.15 -16.39 -19.67
N ARG A 662 10.56 -17.50 -19.21
CA ARG A 662 9.78 -17.54 -17.97
C ARG A 662 10.62 -17.19 -16.74
N LYS A 663 11.88 -17.63 -16.66
CA LYS A 663 12.77 -17.25 -15.53
C LYS A 663 13.08 -15.75 -15.53
N LEU A 664 13.31 -15.19 -16.71
CA LEU A 664 13.71 -13.79 -16.90
C LEU A 664 12.54 -12.81 -16.79
N CYS A 665 11.37 -13.22 -17.28
CA CYS A 665 10.15 -12.44 -17.39
C CYS A 665 8.99 -13.16 -16.68
N PRO A 666 9.06 -13.37 -15.34
CA PRO A 666 8.21 -14.31 -14.60
C PRO A 666 6.71 -14.04 -14.73
N ASN A 667 6.31 -12.78 -14.87
CA ASN A 667 4.92 -12.37 -14.93
C ASN A 667 4.48 -11.84 -16.30
N ALA A 668 5.36 -11.86 -17.32
CA ALA A 668 4.95 -11.59 -18.69
C ALA A 668 4.10 -12.75 -19.22
N THR A 669 3.23 -12.45 -20.17
CA THR A 669 2.60 -13.49 -20.99
C THR A 669 3.63 -14.00 -22.00
N ILE A 670 3.95 -15.28 -21.99
CA ILE A 670 4.95 -15.87 -22.89
C ILE A 670 4.25 -16.57 -24.05
N VAL A 671 4.55 -16.15 -25.29
CA VAL A 671 4.04 -16.75 -26.53
C VAL A 671 5.11 -17.67 -27.11
N ALA A 672 4.72 -18.92 -27.39
CA ALA A 672 5.51 -19.83 -28.21
C ALA A 672 4.99 -19.74 -29.66
N ASP A 673 5.76 -19.06 -30.52
CA ASP A 673 5.41 -18.89 -31.93
C ASP A 673 5.80 -20.12 -32.78
N LEU A 674 5.13 -21.23 -32.48
CA LEU A 674 5.35 -22.54 -33.08
C LEU A 674 4.99 -22.57 -34.56
N LYS A 675 3.96 -21.83 -34.96
CA LYS A 675 3.29 -21.97 -36.26
C LYS A 675 2.91 -23.43 -36.53
N THR A 676 2.29 -24.05 -35.53
CA THR A 676 1.86 -25.45 -35.59
C THR A 676 0.98 -25.67 -36.82
N PHE A 677 1.38 -26.64 -37.64
CA PHE A 677 0.66 -27.01 -38.86
C PHE A 677 0.10 -28.43 -38.77
N ASP A 678 0.65 -29.27 -37.91
CA ASP A 678 0.20 -30.65 -37.64
C ASP A 678 0.41 -30.96 -36.15
N THR A 679 -0.25 -31.98 -35.62
CA THR A 679 -0.10 -32.45 -34.21
C THR A 679 -0.41 -31.38 -33.16
N GLY A 680 -1.54 -30.69 -33.32
CA GLY A 680 -1.98 -29.57 -32.47
C GLY A 680 -1.90 -29.84 -30.97
N TRP A 681 -2.33 -31.01 -30.51
CA TRP A 681 -2.24 -31.38 -29.09
C TRP A 681 -0.81 -31.50 -28.57
N LEU A 682 0.07 -32.20 -29.31
CA LEU A 682 1.43 -32.51 -28.87
C LEU A 682 2.27 -31.24 -28.72
N GLU A 683 2.28 -30.38 -29.75
CA GLU A 683 3.09 -29.16 -29.68
C GLU A 683 2.59 -28.19 -28.59
N THR A 684 1.27 -28.16 -28.37
CA THR A 684 0.67 -27.37 -27.29
C THR A 684 1.06 -27.88 -25.91
N GLU A 685 1.04 -29.21 -25.71
CA GLU A 685 1.50 -29.84 -24.47
C GLU A 685 2.98 -29.54 -24.20
N LEU A 686 3.84 -29.71 -25.20
CA LEU A 686 5.27 -29.41 -25.06
C LEU A 686 5.54 -27.93 -24.71
N ALA A 687 4.81 -26.99 -25.31
CA ALA A 687 4.95 -25.58 -24.97
C ALA A 687 4.46 -25.27 -23.56
N ALA A 688 3.36 -25.90 -23.13
CA ALA A 688 2.81 -25.77 -21.79
C ALA A 688 3.78 -26.24 -20.71
N GLU A 689 4.40 -27.42 -20.90
CA GLU A 689 5.40 -27.98 -19.98
C GLU A 689 6.64 -27.08 -19.84
N ASN A 690 6.94 -26.26 -20.84
CA ASN A 690 8.04 -25.29 -20.80
C ASN A 690 7.62 -23.90 -20.30
N GLY A 691 6.33 -23.68 -19.98
CA GLY A 691 5.84 -22.47 -19.32
C GLY A 691 5.29 -21.38 -20.24
N ALA A 692 4.86 -21.73 -21.46
CA ALA A 692 4.14 -20.82 -22.35
C ALA A 692 2.72 -20.53 -21.81
N ASP A 693 2.21 -19.32 -22.06
CA ASP A 693 0.81 -18.96 -21.81
C ASP A 693 -0.03 -18.99 -23.10
N ILE A 694 0.62 -18.81 -24.26
CA ILE A 694 -0.01 -18.76 -25.58
C ILE A 694 0.81 -19.61 -26.56
N VAL A 695 0.13 -20.39 -27.40
CA VAL A 695 0.72 -21.09 -28.56
C VAL A 695 0.12 -20.58 -29.86
N THR A 696 0.93 -20.53 -30.92
CA THR A 696 0.46 -20.16 -32.26
C THR A 696 0.17 -21.37 -33.14
N VAL A 697 -0.98 -21.37 -33.80
CA VAL A 697 -1.41 -22.41 -34.77
C VAL A 697 -1.71 -21.75 -36.11
N MET A 698 -1.32 -22.38 -37.22
CA MET A 698 -1.55 -21.81 -38.55
C MET A 698 -3.01 -21.95 -38.95
N GLY A 699 -3.68 -20.85 -39.31
CA GLY A 699 -5.09 -20.87 -39.76
C GLY A 699 -5.32 -21.61 -41.08
N ALA A 700 -4.25 -21.88 -41.83
CA ALA A 700 -4.27 -22.67 -43.06
C ALA A 700 -4.26 -24.19 -42.82
N THR A 701 -4.09 -24.66 -41.58
CA THR A 701 -4.23 -26.08 -41.24
C THR A 701 -5.71 -26.50 -41.15
N ASP A 702 -5.94 -27.80 -41.05
CA ASP A 702 -7.26 -28.40 -40.91
C ASP A 702 -7.91 -28.12 -39.53
N ASP A 703 -9.23 -28.22 -39.48
CA ASP A 703 -10.00 -27.94 -38.26
C ASP A 703 -9.71 -28.92 -37.12
N TYR A 704 -9.29 -30.15 -37.42
CA TYR A 704 -8.98 -31.14 -36.41
C TYR A 704 -7.72 -30.72 -35.65
N THR A 705 -6.66 -30.33 -36.35
CA THR A 705 -5.43 -29.80 -35.74
C THR A 705 -5.70 -28.59 -34.84
N ILE A 706 -6.55 -27.65 -35.27
CA ILE A 706 -6.92 -26.48 -34.44
C ILE A 706 -7.72 -26.91 -33.20
N LYS A 707 -8.73 -27.77 -33.36
CA LYS A 707 -9.54 -28.28 -32.23
C LYS A 707 -8.70 -29.04 -31.21
N ASP A 708 -7.72 -29.81 -31.69
CA ASP A 708 -6.82 -30.61 -30.88
C ASP A 708 -5.90 -29.72 -30.04
N ALA A 709 -5.34 -28.67 -30.66
CA ALA A 709 -4.60 -27.62 -29.96
C ALA A 709 -5.46 -26.88 -28.92
N VAL A 710 -6.71 -26.52 -29.26
CA VAL A 710 -7.65 -25.90 -28.33
C VAL A 710 -7.93 -26.83 -27.15
N GLY A 711 -8.19 -28.12 -27.39
CA GLY A 711 -8.40 -29.11 -26.34
C GLY A 711 -7.21 -29.23 -25.39
N ALA A 712 -5.99 -29.32 -25.94
CA ALA A 712 -4.76 -29.33 -25.16
C ALA A 712 -4.57 -28.03 -24.35
N ALA A 713 -4.79 -26.88 -24.98
CA ALA A 713 -4.65 -25.58 -24.34
C ALA A 713 -5.61 -25.45 -23.14
N ARG A 714 -6.87 -25.90 -23.27
CA ARG A 714 -7.83 -25.92 -22.15
C ARG A 714 -7.38 -26.84 -21.01
N LYS A 715 -6.82 -28.02 -21.32
CA LYS A 715 -6.28 -28.95 -20.31
C LYS A 715 -5.14 -28.33 -19.50
N TYR A 716 -4.25 -27.58 -20.17
CA TYR A 716 -3.05 -27.02 -19.55
C TYR A 716 -3.18 -25.55 -19.11
N GLY A 717 -4.30 -24.88 -19.41
CA GLY A 717 -4.55 -23.49 -19.05
C GLY A 717 -3.86 -22.46 -19.97
N LEU A 718 -3.58 -22.83 -21.22
CA LEU A 718 -3.03 -21.96 -22.25
C LEU A 718 -4.13 -21.34 -23.11
N LYS A 719 -3.75 -20.34 -23.91
CA LYS A 719 -4.56 -19.79 -25.00
C LYS A 719 -4.00 -20.19 -26.36
N VAL A 720 -4.88 -20.37 -27.34
CA VAL A 720 -4.51 -20.60 -28.74
C VAL A 720 -4.66 -19.31 -29.53
N MET A 721 -3.59 -18.90 -30.20
CA MET A 721 -3.59 -17.82 -31.18
C MET A 721 -3.50 -18.40 -32.59
N VAL A 722 -4.50 -18.15 -33.44
CA VAL A 722 -4.46 -18.60 -34.85
C VAL A 722 -3.84 -17.54 -35.75
N ASP A 723 -2.74 -17.86 -36.43
CA ASP A 723 -2.10 -16.98 -37.42
C ASP A 723 -2.78 -17.15 -38.78
N LEU A 724 -3.37 -16.06 -39.28
CA LEU A 724 -4.10 -16.00 -40.56
C LEU A 724 -3.19 -15.69 -41.75
N MET A 725 -1.87 -15.77 -41.58
CA MET A 725 -0.87 -15.51 -42.62
C MET A 725 -1.13 -16.34 -43.89
N ASN A 726 -1.01 -15.68 -45.05
CA ASN A 726 -1.13 -16.26 -46.40
C ASN A 726 -2.51 -16.87 -46.75
N LEU A 727 -3.57 -16.55 -46.01
CA LEU A 727 -4.93 -16.92 -46.38
C LEU A 727 -5.51 -15.96 -47.42
N LYS A 728 -6.25 -16.50 -48.40
CA LYS A 728 -6.96 -15.70 -49.41
C LYS A 728 -8.13 -14.92 -48.81
N ASP A 729 -8.84 -15.54 -47.87
CA ASP A 729 -9.96 -14.95 -47.14
C ASP A 729 -9.76 -15.13 -45.62
N PRO A 730 -8.96 -14.24 -45.00
CA PRO A 730 -8.66 -14.34 -43.57
C PRO A 730 -9.88 -14.05 -42.69
N ILE A 731 -10.88 -13.29 -43.18
CA ILE A 731 -12.05 -12.91 -42.38
C ILE A 731 -12.98 -14.10 -42.20
N SER A 732 -13.34 -14.79 -43.29
CA SER A 732 -14.17 -15.99 -43.20
C SER A 732 -13.51 -17.05 -42.33
N ARG A 733 -12.19 -17.26 -42.51
CA ARG A 733 -11.45 -18.23 -41.69
C ARG A 733 -11.42 -17.83 -40.21
N ALA A 734 -11.31 -16.55 -39.87
CA ALA A 734 -11.36 -16.09 -38.48
C ALA A 734 -12.69 -16.45 -37.79
N ILE A 735 -13.82 -16.27 -38.49
CA ILE A 735 -15.15 -16.62 -38.00
C ILE A 735 -15.28 -18.13 -37.79
N GLU A 736 -14.71 -18.94 -38.68
CA GLU A 736 -14.68 -20.39 -38.55
C GLU A 736 -13.89 -20.83 -37.32
N VAL A 737 -12.65 -20.37 -37.17
CA VAL A 737 -11.77 -20.80 -36.08
C VAL A 737 -12.23 -20.30 -34.71
N GLU A 738 -12.90 -19.15 -34.64
CA GLU A 738 -13.56 -18.69 -33.40
C GLU A 738 -14.59 -19.72 -32.91
N LYS A 739 -15.39 -20.30 -33.81
CA LYS A 739 -16.37 -21.36 -33.47
C LYS A 739 -15.69 -22.65 -33.01
N LEU A 740 -14.41 -22.85 -33.31
CA LEU A 740 -13.62 -23.98 -32.83
C LEU A 740 -13.09 -23.77 -31.40
N GLY A 741 -13.33 -22.60 -30.80
CA GLY A 741 -12.92 -22.28 -29.43
C GLY A 741 -11.54 -21.62 -29.33
N VAL A 742 -11.02 -21.08 -30.43
CA VAL A 742 -9.78 -20.29 -30.46
C VAL A 742 -9.91 -19.02 -29.62
N ASP A 743 -8.83 -18.63 -28.94
CA ASP A 743 -8.83 -17.49 -28.01
C ASP A 743 -8.45 -16.16 -28.67
N ILE A 744 -7.59 -16.19 -29.69
CA ILE A 744 -7.03 -15.01 -30.34
C ILE A 744 -6.84 -15.31 -31.83
N VAL A 745 -7.12 -14.35 -32.70
CA VAL A 745 -6.72 -14.42 -34.13
C VAL A 745 -5.66 -13.37 -34.43
N CYS A 746 -4.62 -13.75 -35.16
CA CYS A 746 -3.54 -12.88 -35.56
C CYS A 746 -3.62 -12.61 -37.07
N LEU A 747 -3.71 -11.34 -37.44
CA LEU A 747 -3.62 -10.90 -38.82
C LEU A 747 -2.18 -10.46 -39.12
N HIS A 748 -1.46 -11.28 -39.89
CA HIS A 748 -0.11 -10.98 -40.33
C HIS A 748 -0.14 -10.17 -41.63
N VAL A 749 -0.01 -8.86 -41.50
CA VAL A 749 -0.06 -7.89 -42.61
C VAL A 749 1.21 -7.08 -42.57
N GLY A 750 2.08 -7.20 -43.57
CA GLY A 750 3.27 -6.37 -43.69
C GLY A 750 2.90 -4.88 -43.83
N ILE A 751 2.68 -4.17 -42.72
CA ILE A 751 2.30 -2.77 -42.65
C ILE A 751 3.49 -2.00 -42.07
N SER A 752 4.06 -1.12 -42.88
CA SER A 752 5.07 -0.17 -42.40
C SER A 752 4.94 1.17 -43.12
N ALA A 753 5.41 2.25 -42.50
CA ALA A 753 5.40 3.59 -43.09
C ALA A 753 6.24 3.74 -44.38
N GLN A 754 6.97 2.70 -44.79
CA GLN A 754 7.75 2.67 -46.04
C GLN A 754 6.92 2.22 -47.25
N ILE A 755 5.69 1.75 -47.04
CA ILE A 755 4.77 1.30 -48.08
C ILE A 755 3.86 2.48 -48.48
N ARG A 756 3.33 2.47 -49.72
CA ARG A 756 2.42 3.50 -50.23
C ARG A 756 1.21 3.69 -49.32
N GLU A 757 0.81 4.94 -49.09
CA GLU A 757 -0.30 5.33 -48.19
C GLU A 757 -1.60 4.56 -48.46
N ARG A 758 -1.99 4.44 -49.75
CA ARG A 758 -3.17 3.68 -50.16
C ARG A 758 -3.14 2.20 -49.74
N GLU A 759 -1.97 1.58 -49.68
CA GLU A 759 -1.83 0.19 -49.25
C GLU A 759 -1.90 0.06 -47.73
N VAL A 760 -1.50 1.10 -46.98
CA VAL A 760 -1.68 1.16 -45.52
C VAL A 760 -3.16 1.24 -45.20
N ASP A 761 -3.90 2.15 -45.85
CA ASP A 761 -5.35 2.31 -45.66
C ASP A 761 -6.12 1.01 -45.92
N GLN A 762 -5.81 0.32 -47.03
CA GLN A 762 -6.42 -0.97 -47.36
C GLN A 762 -6.18 -2.03 -46.28
N LYS A 763 -4.96 -2.11 -45.76
CA LYS A 763 -4.61 -3.07 -44.71
C LYS A 763 -5.27 -2.73 -43.38
N ILE A 764 -5.42 -1.45 -43.04
CA ILE A 764 -6.15 -1.00 -41.84
C ILE A 764 -7.66 -1.29 -41.97
N ALA A 765 -8.26 -1.06 -43.14
CA ALA A 765 -9.65 -1.42 -43.38
C ALA A 765 -9.91 -2.92 -43.20
N MET A 766 -8.94 -3.77 -43.59
CA MET A 766 -9.01 -5.22 -43.34
C MET A 766 -8.97 -5.55 -41.84
N VAL A 767 -8.14 -4.86 -41.05
CA VAL A 767 -8.12 -5.01 -39.58
C VAL A 767 -9.47 -4.63 -38.99
N GLU A 768 -10.05 -3.50 -39.40
CA GLU A 768 -11.37 -3.05 -38.91
C GLU A 768 -12.48 -4.05 -39.25
N SER A 769 -12.46 -4.59 -40.47
CA SER A 769 -13.43 -5.59 -40.91
C SER A 769 -13.31 -6.87 -40.10
N LEU A 770 -12.07 -7.32 -39.83
CA LEU A 770 -11.81 -8.50 -39.01
C LEU A 770 -12.29 -8.29 -37.57
N VAL A 771 -11.95 -7.16 -36.94
CA VAL A 771 -12.36 -6.82 -35.57
C VAL A 771 -13.89 -6.79 -35.43
N LYS A 772 -14.63 -6.34 -36.45
CA LYS A 772 -16.10 -6.33 -36.43
C LYS A 772 -16.72 -7.73 -36.64
N SER A 773 -15.94 -8.68 -37.15
CA SER A 773 -16.44 -9.99 -37.56
C SER A 773 -16.32 -11.07 -36.49
N VAL A 774 -15.51 -10.86 -35.44
CA VAL A 774 -15.27 -11.81 -34.35
C VAL A 774 -15.40 -11.14 -32.98
N ASN A 775 -15.69 -11.91 -31.93
CA ASN A 775 -15.78 -11.44 -30.54
C ASN A 775 -14.49 -11.66 -29.75
N ILE A 776 -13.57 -12.48 -30.27
CA ILE A 776 -12.26 -12.74 -29.69
C ILE A 776 -11.24 -11.64 -30.02
N PRO A 777 -10.21 -11.42 -29.17
CA PRO A 777 -9.14 -10.47 -29.44
C PRO A 777 -8.47 -10.67 -30.81
N VAL A 778 -8.31 -9.56 -31.55
CA VAL A 778 -7.51 -9.52 -32.79
C VAL A 778 -6.11 -8.99 -32.49
N ALA A 779 -5.11 -9.79 -32.83
CA ALA A 779 -3.70 -9.41 -32.87
C ALA A 779 -3.31 -8.97 -34.29
N VAL A 780 -2.40 -8.01 -34.40
CA VAL A 780 -1.87 -7.55 -35.70
C VAL A 780 -0.35 -7.60 -35.67
N ALA A 781 0.24 -8.22 -36.69
CA ALA A 781 1.68 -8.35 -36.89
C ALA A 781 2.10 -7.90 -38.28
N GLY A 782 3.40 -7.65 -38.47
CA GLY A 782 4.04 -7.44 -39.77
C GLY A 782 4.62 -6.04 -39.96
N GLY A 783 5.91 -5.86 -39.60
CA GLY A 783 6.65 -4.62 -39.92
C GLY A 783 6.18 -3.35 -39.19
N ILE A 784 5.43 -3.50 -38.09
CA ILE A 784 4.81 -2.39 -37.36
C ILE A 784 5.86 -1.41 -36.84
N LYS A 785 5.68 -0.14 -37.19
CA LYS A 785 6.44 1.00 -36.68
C LYS A 785 5.53 1.92 -35.87
N LEU A 786 6.13 2.82 -35.10
CA LEU A 786 5.40 3.67 -34.14
C LEU A 786 4.35 4.56 -34.83
N GLU A 787 4.57 4.94 -36.09
CA GLU A 787 3.68 5.81 -36.86
C GLU A 787 2.34 5.14 -37.21
N VAL A 788 2.31 3.81 -37.29
CA VAL A 788 1.11 3.02 -37.65
C VAL A 788 0.26 2.69 -36.43
N VAL A 789 0.85 2.71 -35.23
CA VAL A 789 0.19 2.37 -33.96
C VAL A 789 -1.15 3.11 -33.75
N PRO A 790 -1.27 4.44 -34.01
CA PRO A 790 -2.55 5.14 -33.84
C PRO A 790 -3.68 4.59 -34.71
N LEU A 791 -3.36 4.10 -35.92
CA LEU A 791 -4.35 3.52 -36.82
C LEU A 791 -4.84 2.17 -36.30
N LEU A 792 -3.93 1.33 -35.80
CA LEU A 792 -4.26 0.02 -35.24
C LEU A 792 -5.08 0.11 -33.95
N VAL A 793 -4.75 1.06 -33.07
CA VAL A 793 -5.52 1.33 -31.85
C VAL A 793 -6.95 1.74 -32.21
N LYS A 794 -7.13 2.63 -33.20
CA LYS A 794 -8.46 3.05 -33.68
C LYS A 794 -9.23 1.92 -34.37
N ALA A 795 -8.52 1.06 -35.11
CA ALA A 795 -9.12 -0.08 -35.79
C ALA A 795 -9.62 -1.17 -34.82
N GLY A 796 -9.26 -1.07 -33.53
CA GLY A 796 -9.74 -1.97 -32.47
C GLY A 796 -8.87 -3.20 -32.23
N ALA A 797 -7.64 -3.23 -32.78
CA ALA A 797 -6.68 -4.29 -32.49
C ALA A 797 -6.41 -4.37 -30.97
N LYS A 798 -6.44 -5.57 -30.39
CA LYS A 798 -6.23 -5.78 -28.95
C LYS A 798 -4.79 -6.17 -28.61
N ILE A 799 -4.04 -6.69 -29.57
CA ILE A 799 -2.61 -6.99 -29.44
C ILE A 799 -1.88 -6.42 -30.65
N ILE A 800 -0.81 -5.67 -30.40
CA ILE A 800 0.05 -5.09 -31.44
C ILE A 800 1.42 -5.77 -31.33
N ILE A 801 1.78 -6.55 -32.35
CA ILE A 801 2.98 -7.39 -32.37
C ILE A 801 4.11 -6.62 -33.08
N VAL A 802 5.16 -6.30 -32.33
CA VAL A 802 6.29 -5.48 -32.79
C VAL A 802 7.57 -6.32 -32.72
N GLY A 803 8.19 -6.58 -33.88
CA GLY A 803 9.47 -7.26 -33.98
C GLY A 803 10.63 -6.28 -34.18
N GLY A 804 11.13 -6.20 -35.41
CA GLY A 804 12.36 -5.49 -35.77
C GLY A 804 12.48 -4.01 -35.33
N ALA A 805 11.37 -3.29 -35.13
CA ALA A 805 11.40 -1.92 -34.61
C ALA A 805 11.89 -1.82 -33.15
N ILE A 806 11.76 -2.92 -32.39
CA ILE A 806 12.27 -3.05 -31.02
C ILE A 806 13.57 -3.86 -31.02
N THR A 807 13.56 -5.05 -31.62
CA THR A 807 14.69 -6.00 -31.48
C THR A 807 15.98 -5.52 -32.13
N LYS A 808 15.88 -4.69 -33.19
CA LYS A 808 17.05 -4.09 -33.88
C LYS A 808 17.36 -2.67 -33.41
N SER A 809 16.67 -2.16 -32.39
CA SER A 809 16.96 -0.86 -31.79
C SER A 809 18.30 -0.89 -31.06
N ALA A 810 19.01 0.23 -31.06
CA ALA A 810 20.19 0.40 -30.21
C ALA A 810 19.86 0.27 -28.70
N ASN A 811 18.61 0.57 -28.32
CA ASN A 811 18.09 0.39 -26.98
C ASN A 811 16.68 -0.24 -27.05
N PRO A 812 16.56 -1.58 -26.96
CA PRO A 812 15.28 -2.27 -27.01
C PRO A 812 14.35 -1.93 -25.84
N GLU A 813 14.89 -1.64 -24.64
CA GLU A 813 14.10 -1.27 -23.47
C GLU A 813 13.38 0.06 -23.70
N GLU A 814 14.12 1.08 -24.14
CA GLU A 814 13.55 2.38 -24.42
C GLU A 814 12.58 2.34 -25.61
N ALA A 815 12.92 1.60 -26.68
CA ALA A 815 12.04 1.41 -27.82
C ALA A 815 10.70 0.80 -27.38
N THR A 816 10.74 -0.28 -26.58
CA THR A 816 9.55 -0.92 -26.03
C THR A 816 8.72 0.05 -25.19
N ARG A 817 9.37 0.80 -24.29
CA ARG A 817 8.70 1.80 -23.44
C ARG A 817 7.98 2.86 -24.26
N ARG A 818 8.55 3.32 -25.38
CA ARG A 818 7.91 4.27 -26.29
C ARG A 818 6.64 3.69 -26.90
N PHE A 819 6.66 2.44 -27.37
CA PHE A 819 5.46 1.76 -27.90
C PHE A 819 4.36 1.64 -26.84
N VAL A 820 4.69 1.11 -25.66
CA VAL A 820 3.74 0.91 -24.55
C VAL A 820 3.10 2.24 -24.13
N THR A 821 3.91 3.27 -23.92
CA THR A 821 3.43 4.58 -23.49
C THR A 821 2.54 5.23 -24.55
N THR A 822 2.91 5.10 -25.83
CA THR A 822 2.16 5.65 -26.96
C THR A 822 0.78 4.98 -27.08
N VAL A 823 0.72 3.65 -27.05
CA VAL A 823 -0.55 2.91 -27.10
C VAL A 823 -1.46 3.30 -25.93
N ARG A 824 -0.94 3.31 -24.70
CA ARG A 824 -1.72 3.68 -23.50
C ARG A 824 -2.27 5.11 -23.59
N LYS A 825 -1.45 6.07 -24.02
CA LYS A 825 -1.88 7.47 -24.21
C LYS A 825 -3.00 7.58 -25.24
N LEU A 826 -2.82 6.99 -26.42
CA LEU A 826 -3.80 7.05 -27.52
C LEU A 826 -5.12 6.37 -27.14
N TRP A 827 -5.07 5.25 -26.42
CA TRP A 827 -6.26 4.58 -25.92
C TRP A 827 -7.05 5.45 -24.93
N ASN A 828 -6.37 6.11 -24.00
CA ASN A 828 -7.01 7.00 -23.04
C ASN A 828 -7.66 8.21 -23.74
N GLU A 829 -6.98 8.81 -24.72
CA GLU A 829 -7.55 9.89 -25.55
C GLU A 829 -8.77 9.43 -26.35
N TYR A 830 -8.71 8.22 -26.93
CA TYR A 830 -9.80 7.63 -27.68
C TYR A 830 -11.03 7.36 -26.79
N LYS A 831 -10.84 6.80 -25.59
CA LYS A 831 -11.92 6.59 -24.61
C LYS A 831 -12.62 7.88 -24.20
N GLN A 832 -11.86 8.94 -23.93
CA GLN A 832 -12.43 10.25 -23.57
C GLN A 832 -13.30 10.82 -24.70
N LYS A 833 -12.95 10.57 -25.97
CA LYS A 833 -13.78 10.96 -27.13
C LYS A 833 -15.07 10.14 -27.22
N LEU A 834 -15.02 8.83 -26.95
CA LEU A 834 -16.22 7.98 -26.96
C LEU A 834 -17.22 8.37 -25.86
N THR A 835 -16.74 8.68 -24.65
CA THR A 835 -17.62 9.08 -23.54
C THR A 835 -18.20 10.49 -23.71
N SER A 836 -17.47 11.40 -24.38
CA SER A 836 -17.96 12.76 -24.69
C SER A 836 -18.87 12.85 -25.92
N SER A 837 -18.91 11.81 -26.75
CA SER A 837 -19.76 11.72 -27.97
C SER A 837 -21.04 10.90 -27.79
N SER A 838 -21.29 10.34 -26.60
CA SER A 838 -22.62 9.81 -26.26
C SER A 838 -23.59 10.97 -26.05
N PRO A 839 -24.74 11.03 -26.75
CA PRO A 839 -25.77 12.02 -26.46
C PRO A 839 -26.17 11.87 -24.99
N LYS A 840 -26.36 12.99 -24.29
CA LYS A 840 -27.10 12.98 -23.02
C LYS A 840 -28.50 12.44 -23.33
N GLY A 841 -28.69 11.15 -23.10
CA GLY A 841 -29.98 10.47 -23.15
C GLY A 841 -30.82 10.86 -21.94
#